data_AF-A0A158R735-F1
#
_entry.id   AF-A0A158R735-F1
#
_cell.length_a   1.000
_cell.length_b   1.000
_cell.length_c   1.000
_cell.angle_alpha   90.00
_cell.angle_beta   90.00
_cell.angle_gamma   90.00
#
_symmetry.space_group_name_H-M   'P 1'
#
loop_
_entity.id
_entity.type
_entity.pdbx_description
1 polymer ?
#
loop_
_entity_poly.entity_id
_entity_poly.type
_entity_poly.pdbx_seq_one_letter_code
_entity_poly.pdbx_strand_id
1 'polypeptide(L)'
;MVSKIIFHFITFLLLTVLYSVASQLVESVSVLENSELGTVVYDLREHLLRVLDPGQLATVTAYAGQQDLFWPFALKDLRIIVARPLDREEICEKQRAFDLSQHLSGTLNSGDCPVYHCCQLLHINIVVSPTSPTQVFFIRVAVQDLNDNAPTFPHLESPFATIPEDLPVGERIPLPEAIDVDSRPFGVMDYRIARWIQGNASHFQLNTLTDQEDEDVSRSSAFGYMKTGHPYLNVVHPLDRETEEVYEFVLEAIDGGQGDGESPFTGSVGILIRVRDVNDNAPEFDEKAYSAVVQENTLPRRILQFKVFDMDAGENGRVFLTIFDPTHKASNLFRVSLQNSLPPPEAVNRYSQSRRTPGSFYIASVHLLEYLDAEQLPPRLKFHITATDNGQPPLSSRAEVNVEIINVNDQAPNIVFLREGKRLASSRLALPEVITAPETIVAEVHVTDADSNLGQLSCRITSEMDAFRLTEVNPFSSSSDSAGSVLSNFGHSITSSSTFSSTPSFLFPSYRQFTLRTKVNFDRETKAAYMVTIMCTDNDSAKPLTRNASLHVSINDINDETPRFEHTSYQGHVRENEANAPVTHLSPSSTLRVTDADVGRNALITFSLAEAPERATKGHSLNTSTRDTSDVSHFRIDPRSGRLWTVSALDAEEDVLNEHKYVFYVVATDDGVPERRSSSALFTVLVDDVNDNPPTFEHYHYNFEVRFNSP
;
A
#
# COMPACT_ATOMS: atom_id res chain seq x y z
N MET A 1 1.11 18.40 89.63
CA MET A 1 -0.33 18.70 89.81
C MET A 1 -1.18 17.43 89.97
N VAL A 2 -0.64 16.38 90.62
CA VAL A 2 -1.31 15.08 90.80
C VAL A 2 -1.64 14.80 92.29
N SER A 3 -1.10 15.61 93.21
CA SER A 3 -1.28 15.41 94.66
C SER A 3 -2.46 16.17 95.28
N LYS A 4 -3.17 17.03 94.53
CA LYS A 4 -4.39 17.73 95.03
C LYS A 4 -5.70 17.06 94.62
N ILE A 5 -5.66 16.13 93.65
CA ILE A 5 -6.86 15.45 93.10
C ILE A 5 -7.24 14.24 93.96
N ILE A 6 -6.24 13.55 94.54
CA ILE A 6 -6.47 12.35 95.36
C ILE A 6 -7.10 12.70 96.73
N PHE A 7 -6.86 13.90 97.26
CA PHE A 7 -7.41 14.32 98.56
C PHE A 7 -8.87 14.80 98.48
N HIS A 8 -9.38 15.18 97.30
CA HIS A 8 -10.80 15.50 97.11
C HIS A 8 -11.65 14.28 96.72
N PHE A 9 -11.05 13.26 96.10
CA PHE A 9 -11.74 12.03 95.71
C PHE A 9 -12.08 11.14 96.92
N ILE A 10 -11.23 11.11 97.95
CA ILE A 10 -11.45 10.31 99.17
C ILE A 10 -12.48 10.97 100.10
N THR A 11 -12.62 12.30 100.08
CA THR A 11 -13.71 13.00 100.78
C THR A 11 -15.06 12.87 100.08
N PHE A 12 -15.09 12.57 98.79
CA PHE A 12 -16.33 12.34 98.04
C PHE A 12 -16.90 10.93 98.25
N LEU A 13 -16.05 9.94 98.50
CA LEU A 13 -16.46 8.54 98.71
C LEU A 13 -16.84 8.20 100.17
N LEU A 14 -16.54 9.07 101.14
CA LEU A 14 -16.80 8.87 102.58
C LEU A 14 -17.97 9.71 103.15
N LEU A 15 -18.68 10.45 102.28
CA LEU A 15 -19.91 11.19 102.63
C LEU A 15 -21.19 10.54 102.05
N THR A 16 -21.08 9.38 101.41
CA THR A 16 -22.20 8.64 100.79
C THR A 16 -22.83 7.57 101.68
N VAL A 17 -22.46 7.50 102.95
CA VAL A 17 -23.14 6.65 103.95
C VAL A 17 -23.66 7.57 105.04
N LEU A 18 -25.00 7.74 105.09
CA LEU A 18 -25.80 8.58 106.00
C LEU A 18 -26.18 9.98 105.50
N TYR A 19 -26.80 10.10 104.32
CA TYR A 19 -27.91 11.04 104.14
C TYR A 19 -28.97 10.40 103.23
N SER A 20 -30.19 10.28 103.75
CA SER A 20 -31.34 9.83 102.98
C SER A 20 -31.58 10.78 101.82
N VAL A 21 -31.75 10.21 100.63
CA VAL A 21 -32.20 10.86 99.40
C VAL A 21 -33.44 11.71 99.70
N ALA A 22 -33.24 13.03 99.79
CA ALA A 22 -34.31 14.02 99.82
C ALA A 22 -34.00 15.02 98.71
N SER A 23 -34.74 14.86 97.60
CA SER A 23 -34.95 15.84 96.53
C SER A 23 -33.71 16.56 95.97
N GLN A 24 -32.87 15.89 95.18
CA GLN A 24 -32.15 16.60 94.12
C GLN A 24 -33.17 16.97 93.05
N LEU A 25 -33.71 18.18 93.12
CA LEU A 25 -34.53 18.70 92.04
C LEU A 25 -33.61 19.14 90.90
N VAL A 26 -33.77 18.46 89.76
CA VAL A 26 -33.20 18.88 88.48
C VAL A 26 -34.33 19.57 87.73
N GLU A 27 -34.24 20.88 87.52
CA GLU A 27 -35.09 21.56 86.55
C GLU A 27 -34.36 21.70 85.21
N SER A 28 -35.12 21.65 84.11
CA SER A 28 -34.61 21.83 82.76
C SER A 28 -35.30 23.04 82.14
N VAL A 29 -34.50 23.95 81.59
CA VAL A 29 -34.99 25.15 80.90
C VAL A 29 -34.26 25.30 79.57
N SER A 30 -34.96 25.83 78.57
CA SER A 30 -34.37 26.14 77.27
C SER A 30 -34.18 27.65 77.11
N VAL A 31 -33.08 28.04 76.48
CA VAL A 31 -32.78 29.43 76.10
C VAL A 31 -32.30 29.43 74.66
N LEU A 32 -32.80 30.37 73.86
CA LEU A 32 -32.36 30.54 72.48
C LEU A 32 -30.96 31.13 72.46
N GLU A 33 -30.08 30.66 71.60
CA GLU A 33 -28.80 31.34 71.41
C GLU A 33 -28.99 32.77 70.90
N ASN A 34 -27.93 33.58 70.97
CA ASN A 34 -27.97 35.01 70.67
C ASN A 34 -28.99 35.82 71.50
N SER A 35 -29.59 35.25 72.55
CA SER A 35 -30.44 35.96 73.51
C SER A 35 -29.72 37.17 74.11
N GLU A 36 -30.44 38.30 74.24
CA GLU A 36 -29.87 39.56 74.74
C GLU A 36 -29.23 39.41 76.13
N LEU A 37 -28.16 40.16 76.37
CA LEU A 37 -27.50 40.20 77.67
C LEU A 37 -28.48 40.65 78.76
N GLY A 38 -28.57 39.89 79.85
CA GLY A 38 -29.51 40.13 80.94
C GLY A 38 -30.84 39.38 80.81
N THR A 39 -31.07 38.63 79.72
CA THR A 39 -32.22 37.72 79.58
C THR A 39 -32.28 36.77 80.77
N VAL A 40 -33.44 36.73 81.45
CA VAL A 40 -33.67 35.84 82.60
C VAL A 40 -33.98 34.44 82.06
N VAL A 41 -33.02 33.54 82.21
CA VAL A 41 -33.14 32.13 81.83
C VAL A 41 -34.00 31.39 82.85
N TYR A 42 -33.84 31.70 84.13
CA TYR A 42 -34.59 31.05 85.20
C TYR A 42 -34.67 31.92 86.46
N ASP A 43 -35.86 32.07 87.04
CA ASP A 43 -36.05 32.76 88.32
C ASP A 43 -36.17 31.74 89.46
N LEU A 44 -35.12 31.60 90.28
CA LEU A 44 -35.14 30.66 91.41
C LEU A 44 -36.19 31.04 92.45
N ARG A 45 -36.67 32.29 92.49
CA ARG A 45 -37.68 32.72 93.47
C ARG A 45 -38.99 31.99 93.28
N GLU A 46 -39.41 31.77 92.03
CA GLU A 46 -40.64 31.02 91.73
C GLU A 46 -40.56 29.59 92.23
N HIS A 47 -39.38 28.99 92.09
CA HIS A 47 -39.10 27.65 92.60
C HIS A 47 -39.13 27.60 94.14
N LEU A 48 -38.38 28.51 94.77
CA LEU A 48 -38.22 28.58 96.22
C LEU A 48 -39.54 28.90 96.93
N LEU A 49 -40.44 29.66 96.31
CA LEU A 49 -41.80 29.95 96.83
C LEU A 49 -42.72 28.72 96.87
N ARG A 50 -42.42 27.65 96.12
CA ARG A 50 -43.16 26.38 96.20
C ARG A 50 -42.73 25.52 97.39
N VAL A 51 -41.57 25.82 97.98
CA VAL A 51 -40.91 25.01 99.02
C VAL A 51 -40.80 25.76 100.35
N LEU A 52 -40.76 27.09 100.32
CA LEU A 52 -40.52 27.98 101.47
C LEU A 52 -41.66 28.99 101.66
N ASP A 53 -41.96 29.35 102.91
CA ASP A 53 -42.94 30.39 103.24
C ASP A 53 -42.46 31.80 102.80
N PRO A 54 -43.36 32.74 102.44
CA PRO A 54 -43.00 34.06 101.92
C PRO A 54 -42.06 34.87 102.82
N GLY A 55 -42.14 34.68 104.14
CA GLY A 55 -41.28 35.34 105.12
C GLY A 55 -39.83 34.81 105.17
N GLN A 56 -39.59 33.58 104.70
CA GLN A 56 -38.26 32.98 104.66
C GLN A 56 -37.47 33.36 103.40
N LEU A 57 -38.15 33.80 102.34
CA LEU A 57 -37.50 34.17 101.07
C LEU A 57 -36.57 35.39 101.21
N ALA A 58 -36.84 36.28 102.17
CA ALA A 58 -36.03 37.48 102.41
C ALA A 58 -34.62 37.19 102.96
N THR A 59 -34.40 36.01 103.55
CA THR A 59 -33.11 35.60 104.14
C THR A 59 -32.33 34.59 103.29
N VAL A 60 -32.88 34.17 102.15
CA VAL A 60 -32.23 33.20 101.26
C VAL A 60 -31.08 33.87 100.50
N THR A 61 -29.91 33.24 100.52
CA THR A 61 -28.77 33.59 99.66
C THR A 61 -28.43 32.42 98.75
N ALA A 62 -28.14 32.69 97.48
CA ALA A 62 -27.69 31.68 96.54
C ALA A 62 -26.39 32.14 95.86
N TYR A 63 -25.45 31.20 95.66
CA TYR A 63 -24.18 31.48 94.99
C TYR A 63 -23.78 30.31 94.08
N ALA A 64 -23.10 30.64 92.99
CA ALA A 64 -22.53 29.66 92.07
C ALA A 64 -21.17 29.17 92.60
N GLY A 65 -21.03 27.87 92.85
CA GLY A 65 -19.81 27.29 93.42
C GLY A 65 -18.61 27.18 92.44
N GLN A 66 -18.87 27.21 91.13
CA GLN A 66 -17.87 27.08 90.07
C GLN A 66 -18.13 28.14 88.98
N GLN A 67 -17.41 29.28 89.04
CA GLN A 67 -17.66 30.40 88.12
C GLN A 67 -17.27 30.11 86.67
N ASP A 68 -16.19 29.34 86.43
CA ASP A 68 -15.73 29.01 85.07
C ASP A 68 -16.72 28.10 84.33
N LEU A 69 -17.39 27.20 85.07
CA LEU A 69 -18.43 26.29 84.56
C LEU A 69 -19.80 26.96 84.46
N PHE A 70 -19.92 28.23 84.90
CA PHE A 70 -21.13 29.01 84.76
C PHE A 70 -21.17 29.79 83.43
N TRP A 71 -20.07 29.82 82.66
CA TRP A 71 -19.98 30.47 81.34
C TRP A 71 -21.02 29.93 80.34
N PRO A 72 -21.85 30.75 79.65
CA PRO A 72 -21.92 32.23 79.63
C PRO A 72 -22.98 32.85 80.57
N PHE A 73 -23.54 32.08 81.50
CA PHE A 73 -24.55 32.51 82.46
C PHE A 73 -23.95 33.17 83.72
N ALA A 74 -24.77 33.91 84.46
CA ALA A 74 -24.47 34.37 85.81
C ALA A 74 -25.70 34.31 86.71
N LEU A 75 -25.49 34.10 88.01
CA LEU A 75 -26.53 34.18 89.03
C LEU A 75 -26.54 35.59 89.63
N LYS A 76 -27.64 36.34 89.43
CA LYS A 76 -27.84 37.70 89.96
C LYS A 76 -29.23 37.83 90.57
N ASP A 77 -29.31 38.27 91.83
CA ASP A 77 -30.58 38.49 92.53
C ASP A 77 -31.55 37.28 92.50
N LEU A 78 -31.03 36.07 92.73
CA LEU A 78 -31.75 34.79 92.62
C LEU A 78 -32.27 34.46 91.20
N ARG A 79 -31.77 35.13 90.16
CA ARG A 79 -32.09 34.86 88.76
C ARG A 79 -30.85 34.41 88.01
N ILE A 80 -31.00 33.40 87.16
CA ILE A 80 -29.99 33.03 86.18
C ILE A 80 -30.21 33.91 84.96
N ILE A 81 -29.19 34.68 84.61
CA ILE A 81 -29.21 35.56 83.46
C ILE A 81 -28.13 35.19 82.44
N VAL A 82 -28.36 35.49 81.18
CA VAL A 82 -27.32 35.51 80.14
C VAL A 82 -26.35 36.65 80.46
N ALA A 83 -25.10 36.35 80.78
CA ALA A 83 -24.13 37.34 81.27
C ALA A 83 -23.12 37.77 80.22
N ARG A 84 -22.90 36.95 79.19
CA ARG A 84 -22.08 37.24 78.02
C ARG A 84 -22.70 36.58 76.77
N PRO A 85 -22.21 36.86 75.55
CA PRO A 85 -22.79 36.32 74.33
C PRO A 85 -22.97 34.81 74.42
N LEU A 86 -24.19 34.38 74.11
CA LEU A 86 -24.61 32.99 74.15
C LEU A 86 -24.52 32.45 72.72
N ASP A 87 -23.39 31.85 72.42
CA ASP A 87 -23.07 31.18 71.15
C ASP A 87 -23.09 29.67 71.44
N ARG A 88 -24.01 28.94 70.81
CA ARG A 88 -24.20 27.52 71.09
C ARG A 88 -23.02 26.73 70.54
N GLU A 89 -22.50 27.03 69.36
CA GLU A 89 -21.38 26.33 68.71
C GLU A 89 -20.15 26.34 69.62
N GLU A 90 -19.82 27.49 70.21
CA GLU A 90 -18.69 27.64 71.13
C GLU A 90 -18.89 26.82 72.42
N ILE A 91 -20.12 26.75 72.94
CA ILE A 91 -20.45 25.95 74.12
C ILE A 91 -20.31 24.46 73.80
N CYS A 92 -20.87 24.02 72.67
CA CYS A 92 -20.78 22.62 72.22
C CYS A 92 -19.33 22.19 72.01
N GLU A 93 -18.50 23.04 71.39
CA GLU A 93 -17.09 22.76 71.14
C GLU A 93 -16.29 22.64 72.44
N LYS A 94 -16.48 23.58 73.38
CA LYS A 94 -15.85 23.53 74.71
C LYS A 94 -16.24 22.27 75.50
N GLN A 95 -17.50 21.82 75.38
CA GLN A 95 -17.96 20.59 76.00
C GLN A 95 -17.32 19.34 75.36
N ARG A 96 -17.22 19.27 74.03
CA ARG A 96 -16.50 18.19 73.32
C ARG A 96 -15.02 18.13 73.70
N ALA A 97 -14.35 19.29 73.78
CA ALA A 97 -12.95 19.37 74.18
C ALA A 97 -12.72 18.90 75.64
N PHE A 98 -13.69 19.10 76.53
CA PHE A 98 -13.65 18.63 77.91
C PHE A 98 -13.84 17.10 78.00
N ASP A 99 -14.75 16.53 77.21
CA ASP A 99 -15.05 15.09 77.18
C ASP A 99 -13.86 14.26 76.61
N LEU A 100 -13.15 14.80 75.60
CA LEU A 100 -11.90 14.23 75.07
C LEU A 100 -10.75 14.23 76.09
N SER A 101 -10.82 15.05 77.15
CA SER A 101 -9.79 15.15 78.18
C SER A 101 -9.98 14.21 79.38
N GLN A 102 -11.14 13.54 79.51
CA GLN A 102 -11.45 12.66 80.63
C GLN A 102 -12.17 11.36 80.20
N HIS A 103 -11.42 10.28 80.00
CA HIS A 103 -11.97 8.91 80.08
C HIS A 103 -12.33 8.55 81.53
N LEU A 104 -13.43 9.10 82.06
CA LEU A 104 -14.04 8.66 83.32
C LEU A 104 -15.57 8.70 83.21
N SER A 105 -16.14 7.66 82.61
CA SER A 105 -17.57 7.37 82.71
C SER A 105 -17.94 7.07 84.17
N GLY A 106 -18.76 7.94 84.76
CA GLY A 106 -19.36 7.78 86.07
C GLY A 106 -20.73 8.42 86.13
N THR A 107 -21.73 7.73 85.59
CA THR A 107 -23.15 7.77 85.97
C THR A 107 -23.67 9.09 86.59
N LEU A 108 -23.85 10.11 85.76
CA LEU A 108 -25.04 10.95 85.80
C LEU A 108 -25.58 10.99 84.39
N ASN A 109 -26.76 10.41 84.19
CA ASN A 109 -27.40 10.24 82.90
C ASN A 109 -27.29 11.50 82.02
N SER A 110 -26.60 11.34 80.90
CA SER A 110 -26.77 12.05 79.64
C SER A 110 -28.15 11.78 79.02
N GLY A 111 -29.19 11.70 79.86
CA GLY A 111 -30.47 11.09 79.53
C GLY A 111 -31.56 12.02 79.04
N ASP A 112 -31.41 13.35 79.16
CA ASP A 112 -32.48 14.30 78.81
C ASP A 112 -31.93 15.65 78.33
N CYS A 113 -30.86 15.66 77.51
CA CYS A 113 -30.63 16.84 76.66
C CYS A 113 -31.47 16.67 75.40
N PRO A 114 -32.34 17.64 75.03
CA PRO A 114 -33.07 17.56 73.79
C PRO A 114 -32.11 17.35 72.62
N VAL A 115 -32.52 16.54 71.63
CA VAL A 115 -31.72 16.30 70.43
C VAL A 115 -31.42 17.66 69.77
N TYR A 116 -30.18 17.83 69.31
CA TYR A 116 -29.68 19.07 68.67
C TYR A 116 -29.45 20.27 69.59
N HIS A 117 -29.68 20.14 70.90
CA HIS A 117 -29.36 21.20 71.87
C HIS A 117 -28.01 20.96 72.53
N CYS A 118 -27.37 22.05 72.99
CA CYS A 118 -26.20 21.96 73.87
C CYS A 118 -26.60 22.29 75.30
N CYS A 119 -26.60 21.26 76.15
CA CYS A 119 -27.02 21.38 77.54
C CYS A 119 -25.86 21.64 78.47
N GLN A 120 -26.00 22.62 79.33
CA GLN A 120 -25.07 22.89 80.41
C GLN A 120 -25.75 22.62 81.75
N LEU A 121 -25.12 21.81 82.59
CA LEU A 121 -25.60 21.55 83.95
C LEU A 121 -24.99 22.58 84.90
N LEU A 122 -25.80 23.52 85.37
CA LEU A 122 -25.40 24.54 86.32
C LEU A 122 -25.70 24.08 87.76
N HIS A 123 -24.71 24.29 88.64
CA HIS A 123 -24.78 23.92 90.05
C HIS A 123 -24.85 25.17 90.94
N ILE A 124 -25.95 25.30 91.71
CA ILE A 124 -26.24 26.45 92.56
C ILE A 124 -26.35 26.00 94.01
N ASN A 125 -25.60 26.66 94.90
CA ASN A 125 -25.68 26.46 96.33
C ASN A 125 -26.67 27.45 96.94
N ILE A 126 -27.68 26.95 97.66
CA ILE A 126 -28.75 27.73 98.29
C ILE A 126 -28.62 27.63 99.81
N VAL A 127 -28.61 28.77 100.48
CA VAL A 127 -28.54 28.89 101.94
C VAL A 127 -29.75 29.68 102.42
N VAL A 128 -30.70 28.99 103.05
CA VAL A 128 -32.00 29.57 103.49
C VAL A 128 -31.85 30.44 104.74
N SER A 129 -30.95 30.05 105.64
CA SER A 129 -30.57 30.79 106.84
C SER A 129 -29.09 30.53 107.19
N PRO A 130 -28.41 31.39 107.97
CA PRO A 130 -27.01 31.18 108.36
C PRO A 130 -26.75 29.88 109.13
N THR A 131 -27.80 29.27 109.70
CA THR A 131 -27.73 28.06 110.51
C THR A 131 -28.24 26.80 109.78
N SER A 132 -28.80 26.93 108.57
CA SER A 132 -29.29 25.80 107.78
C SER A 132 -28.18 25.18 106.92
N PRO A 133 -28.20 23.84 106.68
CA PRO A 133 -27.29 23.22 105.73
C PRO A 133 -27.49 23.79 104.32
N THR A 134 -26.38 23.91 103.57
CA THR A 134 -26.42 24.33 102.17
C THR A 134 -27.16 23.30 101.34
N GLN A 135 -28.21 23.72 100.65
CA GLN A 135 -28.94 22.91 99.69
C GLN A 135 -28.31 23.09 98.31
N VAL A 136 -28.32 22.03 97.53
CA VAL A 136 -27.78 22.02 96.17
C VAL A 136 -28.94 21.98 95.19
N PHE A 137 -28.96 22.94 94.26
CA PHE A 137 -29.91 23.00 93.16
C PHE A 137 -29.17 22.82 91.83
N PHE A 138 -29.61 21.84 91.04
CA PHE A 138 -29.08 21.60 89.70
C PHE A 138 -30.10 22.08 88.68
N ILE A 139 -29.64 22.87 87.72
CA ILE A 139 -30.47 23.26 86.58
C ILE A 139 -29.75 22.94 85.29
N ARG A 140 -30.46 22.27 84.38
CA ARG A 140 -30.00 22.01 83.03
C ARG A 140 -30.50 23.14 82.14
N VAL A 141 -29.57 23.91 81.59
CA VAL A 141 -29.88 24.91 80.58
C VAL A 141 -29.59 24.31 79.21
N ALA A 142 -30.63 24.07 78.43
CA ALA A 142 -30.53 23.62 77.05
C ALA A 142 -30.49 24.85 76.13
N VAL A 143 -29.35 25.09 75.49
CA VAL A 143 -29.23 26.15 74.48
C VAL A 143 -29.83 25.63 73.19
N GLN A 144 -30.85 26.33 72.69
CA GLN A 144 -31.48 26.05 71.40
C GLN A 144 -30.67 26.71 70.30
N ASP A 145 -30.48 25.95 69.24
CA ASP A 145 -29.83 26.37 67.99
C ASP A 145 -30.68 27.41 67.25
N LEU A 146 -30.01 28.34 66.59
CA LEU A 146 -30.49 29.24 65.56
C LEU A 146 -29.81 28.88 64.24
N ASN A 147 -30.45 29.26 63.15
CA ASN A 147 -29.82 29.24 61.84
C ASN A 147 -29.01 30.52 61.70
N ASP A 148 -27.76 30.54 62.16
CA ASP A 148 -26.89 31.72 62.07
C ASP A 148 -25.56 31.46 61.37
N ASN A 149 -25.29 30.22 60.99
CA ASN A 149 -24.20 29.84 60.10
C ASN A 149 -24.76 29.36 58.76
N ALA A 150 -24.00 29.63 57.70
CA ALA A 150 -24.33 29.16 56.37
C ALA A 150 -23.47 27.94 56.01
N PRO A 151 -23.98 27.01 55.19
CA PRO A 151 -23.17 25.92 54.66
C PRO A 151 -21.90 26.42 53.96
N THR A 152 -20.76 25.78 54.19
CA THR A 152 -19.48 26.13 53.55
C THR A 152 -18.81 24.92 52.92
N PHE A 153 -18.17 25.12 51.76
CA PHE A 153 -17.41 24.05 51.09
C PHE A 153 -15.92 24.18 51.39
N PRO A 154 -15.18 23.04 51.46
CA PRO A 154 -13.73 23.06 51.49
C PRO A 154 -13.15 23.56 50.16
N HIS A 155 -11.88 24.01 50.19
CA HIS A 155 -11.17 24.42 48.99
C HIS A 155 -10.93 23.23 48.05
N LEU A 156 -11.26 23.38 46.77
CA LEU A 156 -11.10 22.35 45.74
C LEU A 156 -9.96 22.70 44.77
N GLU A 157 -9.21 21.69 44.34
CA GLU A 157 -8.29 21.82 43.21
C GLU A 157 -9.08 21.68 41.89
N SER A 158 -8.64 22.41 40.86
CA SER A 158 -9.27 22.39 39.53
C SER A 158 -8.37 21.65 38.52
N PRO A 159 -8.88 20.70 37.72
CA PRO A 159 -10.27 20.21 37.71
C PRO A 159 -10.60 19.38 38.95
N PHE A 160 -11.85 19.43 39.39
CA PHE A 160 -12.32 18.67 40.54
C PHE A 160 -12.29 17.17 40.27
N ALA A 161 -12.77 16.75 39.10
CA ALA A 161 -12.74 15.37 38.65
C ALA A 161 -12.32 15.29 37.18
N THR A 162 -11.53 14.25 36.85
CA THR A 162 -11.22 13.88 35.47
C THR A 162 -11.70 12.46 35.23
N ILE A 163 -12.69 12.29 34.35
CA ILE A 163 -13.39 11.02 34.09
C ILE A 163 -13.28 10.65 32.61
N PRO A 164 -13.19 9.37 32.24
CA PRO A 164 -13.26 9.01 30.82
C PRO A 164 -14.65 9.23 30.22
N GLU A 165 -14.70 9.36 28.90
CA GLU A 165 -15.97 9.33 28.17
C GLU A 165 -16.61 7.94 28.10
N ASP A 166 -15.82 6.86 28.15
CA ASP A 166 -16.31 5.47 28.20
C ASP A 166 -16.87 5.04 29.57
N LEU A 167 -17.09 6.01 30.47
CA LEU A 167 -17.66 5.77 31.79
C LEU A 167 -19.09 5.21 31.65
N PRO A 168 -19.40 4.05 32.27
CA PRO A 168 -20.69 3.42 32.07
C PRO A 168 -21.84 4.23 32.67
N VAL A 169 -23.00 4.16 32.01
CA VAL A 169 -24.24 4.74 32.55
C VAL A 169 -24.58 4.06 33.87
N GLY A 170 -24.90 4.87 34.88
CA GLY A 170 -25.16 4.45 36.27
C GLY A 170 -23.99 4.68 37.22
N GLU A 171 -22.79 4.99 36.70
CA GLU A 171 -21.62 5.27 37.53
C GLU A 171 -21.83 6.54 38.39
N ARG A 172 -21.27 6.51 39.61
CA ARG A 172 -21.41 7.56 40.61
C ARG A 172 -20.15 8.41 40.68
N ILE A 173 -20.27 9.72 40.50
CA ILE A 173 -19.18 10.68 40.68
C ILE A 173 -19.41 11.41 42.00
N PRO A 174 -18.62 11.14 43.06
CA PRO A 174 -18.80 11.80 44.34
C PRO A 174 -18.53 13.30 44.21
N LEU A 175 -19.36 14.12 44.87
CA LEU A 175 -19.22 15.57 44.92
C LEU A 175 -18.70 16.00 46.30
N PRO A 176 -18.11 17.20 46.42
CA PRO A 176 -17.64 17.69 47.71
C PRO A 176 -18.83 17.95 48.63
N GLU A 177 -18.64 17.68 49.91
CA GLU A 177 -19.62 17.92 50.95
C GLU A 177 -19.47 19.34 51.53
N ALA A 178 -20.60 20.00 51.75
CA ALA A 178 -20.64 21.22 52.54
C ALA A 178 -20.66 20.87 54.03
N ILE A 179 -20.00 21.71 54.81
CA ILE A 179 -19.96 21.65 56.26
C ILE A 179 -20.78 22.83 56.77
N ASP A 180 -21.73 22.52 57.63
CA ASP A 180 -22.50 23.47 58.41
C ASP A 180 -22.32 23.14 59.88
N VAL A 181 -22.04 24.16 60.68
CA VAL A 181 -21.78 24.01 62.11
C VAL A 181 -23.07 23.98 62.93
N ASP A 182 -24.17 24.45 62.34
CA ASP A 182 -25.50 24.43 62.93
C ASP A 182 -25.99 22.98 63.03
N SER A 183 -26.75 22.70 64.08
CA SER A 183 -27.31 21.37 64.30
C SER A 183 -28.63 21.20 63.53
N ARG A 184 -29.15 19.98 63.42
CA ARG A 184 -30.42 19.79 62.71
C ARG A 184 -31.58 20.45 63.50
N PRO A 185 -32.55 21.10 62.83
CA PRO A 185 -32.76 21.09 61.39
C PRO A 185 -31.89 22.07 60.57
N PHE A 186 -31.16 22.98 61.21
CA PHE A 186 -30.42 24.09 60.58
C PHE A 186 -29.09 23.71 59.91
N GLY A 187 -28.55 22.50 60.10
CA GLY A 187 -27.43 22.03 59.28
C GLY A 187 -27.79 21.73 57.82
N VAL A 188 -26.82 21.33 57.00
CA VAL A 188 -27.03 20.98 55.57
C VAL A 188 -28.14 19.95 55.37
N MET A 189 -29.18 20.34 54.64
CA MET A 189 -30.35 19.52 54.35
C MET A 189 -30.39 19.01 52.92
N ASP A 190 -30.02 19.83 51.94
CA ASP A 190 -30.16 19.49 50.53
C ASP A 190 -29.01 20.06 49.68
N TYR A 191 -28.84 19.47 48.50
CA TYR A 191 -27.91 19.95 47.49
C TYR A 191 -28.66 20.15 46.17
N ARG A 192 -28.35 21.24 45.46
CA ARG A 192 -28.83 21.46 44.11
C ARG A 192 -27.76 22.02 43.20
N ILE A 193 -27.95 21.84 41.90
CA ILE A 193 -27.16 22.55 40.89
C ILE A 193 -27.82 23.91 40.66
N ALA A 194 -27.20 24.99 41.13
CA ALA A 194 -27.74 26.34 41.02
C ALA A 194 -27.75 26.84 39.57
N ARG A 195 -26.66 26.58 38.83
CA ARG A 195 -26.54 26.90 37.40
C ARG A 195 -25.40 26.14 36.73
N TRP A 196 -25.55 25.90 35.44
CA TRP A 196 -24.49 25.43 34.55
C TRP A 196 -23.72 26.63 33.98
N ILE A 197 -22.39 26.54 33.98
CA ILE A 197 -21.46 27.50 33.38
C ILE A 197 -21.03 27.00 31.98
N GLN A 198 -20.73 25.71 31.87
CA GLN A 198 -20.46 25.01 30.61
C GLN A 198 -21.08 23.61 30.64
N GLY A 199 -21.63 23.16 29.50
CA GLY A 199 -22.42 21.94 29.44
C GLY A 199 -23.84 22.11 30.00
N ASN A 200 -24.52 21.00 30.26
CA ASN A 200 -25.84 20.97 30.86
C ASN A 200 -26.11 19.64 31.60
N ALA A 201 -27.28 19.52 32.23
CA ALA A 201 -27.66 18.34 33.03
C ALA A 201 -28.04 17.08 32.22
N SER A 202 -27.90 17.07 30.88
CA SER A 202 -28.34 15.95 30.05
C SER A 202 -27.65 14.64 30.41
N HIS A 203 -26.39 14.66 30.81
CA HIS A 203 -25.62 13.46 31.14
C HIS A 203 -25.57 13.15 32.64
N PHE A 204 -25.96 14.09 33.49
CA PHE A 204 -25.77 14.00 34.94
C PHE A 204 -27.06 14.22 35.71
N GLN A 205 -27.31 13.35 36.68
CA GLN A 205 -28.37 13.51 37.68
C GLN A 205 -27.76 13.65 39.08
N LEU A 206 -28.03 14.77 39.76
CA LEU A 206 -27.62 14.97 41.15
C LEU A 206 -28.51 14.18 42.09
N ASN A 207 -27.89 13.34 42.93
CA ASN A 207 -28.53 12.56 43.98
C ASN A 207 -27.75 12.70 45.29
N THR A 208 -28.36 12.29 46.40
CA THR A 208 -27.75 12.31 47.74
C THR A 208 -27.86 10.93 48.38
N LEU A 209 -26.72 10.36 48.82
CA LEU A 209 -26.71 9.10 49.58
C LEU A 209 -26.93 9.41 51.05
N THR A 210 -27.72 8.58 51.71
CA THR A 210 -27.79 8.54 53.18
C THR A 210 -27.06 7.27 53.63
N ASP A 211 -26.34 7.30 54.75
CA ASP A 211 -25.52 6.18 55.25
C ASP A 211 -26.29 4.86 55.58
N GLN A 212 -27.56 4.73 55.21
CA GLN A 212 -28.32 3.48 55.35
C GLN A 212 -28.21 2.56 54.13
N GLU A 213 -27.58 2.99 53.03
CA GLU A 213 -27.42 2.15 51.83
C GLU A 213 -26.13 1.29 51.81
N ASP A 214 -25.23 1.46 52.78
CA ASP A 214 -24.12 0.51 52.99
C ASP A 214 -24.54 -0.59 53.97
N GLU A 215 -24.98 -1.73 53.44
CA GLU A 215 -25.19 -2.96 54.22
C GLU A 215 -23.87 -3.47 54.82
N ASP A 216 -23.61 -3.20 56.10
CA ASP A 216 -23.35 -4.21 57.14
C ASP A 216 -23.23 -3.53 58.53
N VAL A 217 -23.53 -4.27 59.59
CA VAL A 217 -23.50 -3.90 61.03
C VAL A 217 -24.83 -3.42 61.63
N SER A 218 -25.59 -4.43 62.04
CA SER A 218 -26.50 -4.37 63.19
C SER A 218 -25.79 -3.98 64.49
N ARG A 219 -26.48 -3.15 65.29
CA ARG A 219 -26.31 -2.81 66.73
C ARG A 219 -25.58 -1.50 67.06
N SER A 220 -26.33 -0.39 67.01
CA SER A 220 -26.52 0.50 68.17
C SER A 220 -27.45 1.67 67.83
N SER A 221 -28.75 1.42 67.78
CA SER A 221 -29.76 2.47 67.85
C SER A 221 -29.84 2.98 69.30
N ALA A 222 -29.12 4.06 69.60
CA ALA A 222 -29.29 4.81 70.87
C ALA A 222 -28.95 6.32 70.80
N PHE A 223 -28.50 6.86 69.66
CA PHE A 223 -28.39 8.31 69.44
C PHE A 223 -28.80 8.64 68.01
N GLY A 224 -29.92 9.33 67.84
CA GLY A 224 -30.50 9.70 66.55
C GLY A 224 -29.74 10.82 65.85
N TYR A 225 -28.50 10.56 65.44
CA TYR A 225 -27.83 11.34 64.40
C TYR A 225 -28.33 10.82 63.06
N MET A 226 -29.42 11.38 62.56
CA MET A 226 -29.76 11.22 61.15
C MET A 226 -28.68 11.99 60.37
N LYS A 227 -27.89 11.28 59.57
CA LYS A 227 -26.60 11.74 59.02
C LYS A 227 -26.76 12.61 57.76
N THR A 228 -25.78 13.48 57.51
CA THR A 228 -25.65 14.39 56.35
C THR A 228 -25.71 13.61 55.04
N GLY A 229 -26.48 14.08 54.06
CA GLY A 229 -26.52 13.43 52.74
C GLY A 229 -25.22 13.66 51.98
N HIS A 230 -24.63 12.60 51.43
CA HIS A 230 -23.42 12.67 50.61
C HIS A 230 -23.81 12.92 49.14
N PRO A 231 -23.52 14.09 48.55
CA PRO A 231 -23.92 14.40 47.19
C PRO A 231 -23.06 13.67 46.15
N TYR A 232 -23.68 13.21 45.08
CA TYR A 232 -23.01 12.57 43.94
C TYR A 232 -23.78 12.79 42.64
N LEU A 233 -23.08 12.76 41.51
CA LEU A 233 -23.70 12.73 40.19
C LEU A 233 -23.80 11.29 39.70
N ASN A 234 -24.98 10.89 39.23
CA ASN A 234 -25.15 9.72 38.40
C ASN A 234 -24.98 10.06 36.92
N VAL A 235 -24.21 9.25 36.21
CA VAL A 235 -24.17 9.29 34.75
C VAL A 235 -25.46 8.67 34.22
N VAL A 236 -26.33 9.45 33.58
CA VAL A 236 -27.63 8.99 33.06
C VAL A 236 -27.64 8.81 31.54
N HIS A 237 -26.70 9.44 30.83
CA HIS A 237 -26.45 9.23 29.41
C HIS A 237 -24.94 9.11 29.16
N PRO A 238 -24.51 8.33 28.15
CA PRO A 238 -23.09 8.19 27.82
C PRO A 238 -22.42 9.55 27.61
N LEU A 239 -21.17 9.66 28.06
CA LEU A 239 -20.35 10.84 27.83
C LEU A 239 -19.66 10.72 26.46
N ASP A 240 -19.36 11.87 25.87
CA ASP A 240 -18.71 11.98 24.55
C ASP A 240 -17.92 13.29 24.56
N ARG A 241 -16.59 13.17 24.55
CA ARG A 241 -15.65 14.27 24.68
C ARG A 241 -15.60 15.11 23.39
N GLU A 242 -15.76 14.49 22.22
CA GLU A 242 -15.85 15.18 20.92
C GLU A 242 -17.08 16.09 20.87
N THR A 243 -18.13 15.74 21.62
CA THR A 243 -19.31 16.58 21.79
C THR A 243 -19.13 17.64 22.89
N GLU A 244 -18.66 17.27 24.09
CA GLU A 244 -18.43 18.20 25.21
C GLU A 244 -17.33 17.66 26.17
N GLU A 245 -16.15 18.30 26.18
CA GLU A 245 -15.02 17.91 27.06
C GLU A 245 -15.20 18.39 28.50
N VAL A 246 -15.92 19.49 28.73
CA VAL A 246 -15.92 20.19 30.02
C VAL A 246 -17.33 20.46 30.50
N TYR A 247 -17.61 19.99 31.71
CA TYR A 247 -18.85 20.25 32.42
C TYR A 247 -18.54 21.11 33.65
N GLU A 248 -18.99 22.36 33.62
CA GLU A 248 -18.75 23.32 34.69
C GLU A 248 -20.10 23.79 35.26
N PHE A 249 -20.29 23.66 36.56
CA PHE A 249 -21.52 24.08 37.23
C PHE A 249 -21.28 24.56 38.66
N VAL A 250 -22.24 25.27 39.22
CA VAL A 250 -22.22 25.71 40.61
C VAL A 250 -23.08 24.76 41.44
N LEU A 251 -22.43 24.02 42.35
CA LEU A 251 -23.10 23.20 43.36
C LEU A 251 -23.47 24.10 44.54
N GLU A 252 -24.72 24.04 44.98
CA GLU A 252 -25.24 24.82 46.10
C GLU A 252 -25.75 23.87 47.18
N ALA A 253 -25.26 24.03 48.41
CA ALA A 253 -25.76 23.37 49.60
C ALA A 253 -26.77 24.29 50.29
N ILE A 254 -27.89 23.72 50.75
CA ILE A 254 -29.01 24.43 51.35
C ILE A 254 -29.21 23.89 52.77
N ASP A 255 -29.25 24.79 53.75
CA ASP A 255 -29.58 24.46 55.12
C ASP A 255 -31.09 24.18 55.32
N GLY A 256 -31.49 23.80 56.53
CA GLY A 256 -32.90 23.54 56.86
C GLY A 256 -33.67 24.74 57.39
N GLY A 257 -33.26 25.97 57.09
CA GLY A 257 -33.95 27.21 57.48
C GLY A 257 -35.33 27.34 56.83
N GLN A 258 -36.31 26.56 57.29
CA GLN A 258 -37.67 26.60 56.78
C GLN A 258 -38.70 26.23 57.86
N GLY A 259 -39.14 27.26 58.61
CA GLY A 259 -40.15 27.09 59.66
C GLY A 259 -40.89 28.37 60.07
N ASP A 260 -40.18 29.48 60.31
CA ASP A 260 -40.75 30.63 61.03
C ASP A 260 -40.51 32.01 60.37
N GLY A 261 -40.41 32.05 59.03
CA GLY A 261 -40.23 33.30 58.26
C GLY A 261 -38.77 33.65 57.92
N GLU A 262 -37.82 32.80 58.31
CA GLU A 262 -36.42 32.87 57.90
C GLU A 262 -36.21 32.11 56.58
N SER A 263 -35.34 32.64 55.72
CA SER A 263 -34.95 32.01 54.45
C SER A 263 -33.73 31.13 54.67
N PRO A 264 -33.61 29.98 53.97
CA PRO A 264 -32.46 29.13 54.13
C PRO A 264 -31.18 29.83 53.65
N PHE A 265 -30.07 29.67 54.37
CA PHE A 265 -28.76 30.04 53.88
C PHE A 265 -28.22 29.00 52.91
N THR A 266 -27.38 29.48 52.00
CA THR A 266 -26.76 28.63 51.00
C THR A 266 -25.25 28.83 50.93
N GLY A 267 -24.55 27.71 50.77
CA GLY A 267 -23.15 27.65 50.40
C GLY A 267 -23.02 27.29 48.93
N SER A 268 -22.04 27.83 48.22
CA SER A 268 -21.83 27.51 46.79
C SER A 268 -20.37 27.22 46.48
N VAL A 269 -20.13 26.25 45.59
CA VAL A 269 -18.81 25.92 45.05
C VAL A 269 -18.88 25.65 43.55
N GLY A 270 -17.85 26.07 42.81
CA GLY A 270 -17.71 25.75 41.39
C GLY A 270 -17.12 24.36 41.20
N ILE A 271 -17.79 23.52 40.42
CA ILE A 271 -17.35 22.17 40.06
C ILE A 271 -16.96 22.17 38.59
N LEU A 272 -15.74 21.72 38.30
CA LEU A 272 -15.22 21.50 36.95
C LEU A 272 -14.94 20.00 36.78
N ILE A 273 -15.75 19.33 35.96
CA ILE A 273 -15.52 17.95 35.53
C ILE A 273 -14.92 18.00 34.13
N ARG A 274 -13.76 17.37 33.97
CA ARG A 274 -13.10 17.21 32.68
C ARG A 274 -13.27 15.78 32.18
N VAL A 275 -13.78 15.64 30.97
CA VAL A 275 -13.85 14.36 30.28
C VAL A 275 -12.49 14.11 29.61
N ARG A 276 -11.83 13.00 29.95
CA ARG A 276 -10.61 12.54 29.29
C ARG A 276 -10.99 11.67 28.08
N ASP A 277 -10.15 11.82 27.07
CA ASP A 277 -10.22 11.11 25.81
C ASP A 277 -10.00 9.60 25.94
N VAL A 278 -10.76 8.85 25.15
CA VAL A 278 -10.67 7.41 24.90
C VAL A 278 -10.63 7.22 23.38
N ASN A 279 -9.80 6.29 22.90
CA ASN A 279 -9.64 6.07 21.46
C ASN A 279 -10.85 5.32 20.87
N ASP A 280 -11.93 6.04 20.54
CA ASP A 280 -13.17 5.49 20.00
C ASP A 280 -13.51 6.00 18.59
N ASN A 281 -12.78 6.99 18.07
CA ASN A 281 -12.90 7.42 16.68
C ASN A 281 -11.73 6.91 15.85
N ALA A 282 -12.04 6.17 14.79
CA ALA A 282 -11.01 5.79 13.82
C ALA A 282 -10.68 6.96 12.88
N PRO A 283 -9.44 7.04 12.35
CA PRO A 283 -9.08 8.04 11.35
C PRO A 283 -10.03 7.94 10.14
N GLU A 284 -10.50 9.07 9.60
CA GLU A 284 -11.41 9.13 8.47
C GLU A 284 -10.78 9.83 7.27
N PHE A 285 -10.94 9.23 6.08
CA PHE A 285 -10.58 9.82 4.80
C PHE A 285 -11.73 10.67 4.26
N ASP A 286 -11.42 11.78 3.58
CA ASP A 286 -12.45 12.62 2.95
C ASP A 286 -13.20 11.93 1.80
N GLU A 287 -12.62 10.89 1.19
CA GLU A 287 -13.27 10.06 0.18
C GLU A 287 -12.96 8.57 0.38
N LYS A 288 -13.86 7.69 -0.08
CA LYS A 288 -13.66 6.22 -0.02
C LYS A 288 -12.69 5.70 -1.09
N ALA A 289 -12.52 6.44 -2.18
CA ALA A 289 -11.65 6.06 -3.28
C ALA A 289 -11.11 7.28 -4.01
N TYR A 290 -9.84 7.26 -4.37
CA TYR A 290 -9.16 8.30 -5.13
C TYR A 290 -8.72 7.77 -6.50
N SER A 291 -8.72 8.63 -7.50
CA SER A 291 -8.25 8.29 -8.85
C SER A 291 -7.21 9.28 -9.33
N ALA A 292 -6.10 8.78 -9.86
CA ALA A 292 -5.06 9.57 -10.52
C ALA A 292 -4.77 9.02 -11.91
N VAL A 293 -4.40 9.92 -12.81
CA VAL A 293 -3.90 9.58 -14.14
C VAL A 293 -2.43 9.97 -14.20
N VAL A 294 -1.58 8.99 -14.51
CA VAL A 294 -0.13 9.18 -14.60
C VAL A 294 0.31 8.67 -15.96
N GLN A 295 0.87 9.58 -16.75
CA GLN A 295 1.54 9.20 -17.98
C GLN A 295 2.84 8.48 -17.65
N GLU A 296 3.17 7.42 -18.36
CA GLU A 296 4.47 6.77 -18.18
C GLU A 296 5.63 7.72 -18.50
N ASN A 297 6.85 7.35 -18.11
CA ASN A 297 8.03 8.22 -18.18
C ASN A 297 7.91 9.56 -17.41
N THR A 298 6.84 9.75 -16.62
CA THR A 298 6.73 10.91 -15.73
C THR A 298 7.78 10.79 -14.62
N LEU A 299 8.56 11.86 -14.44
CA LEU A 299 9.50 11.98 -13.31
C LEU A 299 8.80 11.96 -11.94
N PRO A 300 9.51 11.57 -10.87
CA PRO A 300 8.97 11.50 -9.51
C PRO A 300 8.26 12.80 -9.10
N ARG A 301 6.98 12.69 -8.76
CA ARG A 301 6.13 13.84 -8.43
C ARG A 301 4.96 13.44 -7.53
N ARG A 302 4.30 14.43 -6.94
CA ARG A 302 3.01 14.23 -6.28
C ARG A 302 1.92 13.95 -7.32
N ILE A 303 1.16 12.89 -7.12
CA ILE A 303 0.08 12.47 -8.04
C ILE A 303 -1.32 12.63 -7.44
N LEU A 304 -1.43 12.61 -6.10
CA LEU A 304 -2.70 12.79 -5.37
C LEU A 304 -2.48 13.63 -4.12
N GLN A 305 -3.55 14.31 -3.70
CA GLN A 305 -3.67 15.00 -2.41
C GLN A 305 -5.06 14.72 -1.87
N PHE A 306 -5.15 14.39 -0.59
CA PHE A 306 -6.40 14.07 0.09
C PHE A 306 -6.31 14.49 1.56
N LYS A 307 -7.44 14.43 2.26
CA LYS A 307 -7.50 14.80 3.68
C LYS A 307 -7.80 13.57 4.54
N VAL A 308 -7.17 13.54 5.70
CA VAL A 308 -7.42 12.54 6.74
C VAL A 308 -7.63 13.29 8.04
N PHE A 309 -8.64 12.93 8.80
CA PHE A 309 -8.92 13.55 10.09
C PHE A 309 -9.28 12.50 11.12
N ASP A 310 -8.96 12.80 12.36
CA ASP A 310 -9.27 11.97 13.51
C ASP A 310 -9.85 12.87 14.59
N MET A 311 -10.97 12.47 15.20
CA MET A 311 -11.70 13.33 16.12
C MET A 311 -11.14 13.27 17.55
N ASP A 312 -10.34 12.24 17.86
CA ASP A 312 -9.75 12.03 19.16
C ASP A 312 -8.62 13.04 19.45
N ALA A 313 -8.29 13.23 20.72
CA ALA A 313 -7.29 14.18 21.17
C ALA A 313 -5.90 13.54 21.35
N GLY A 314 -4.86 14.37 21.22
CA GLY A 314 -3.49 13.96 21.56
C GLY A 314 -2.96 12.82 20.68
N GLU A 315 -2.42 11.76 21.30
CA GLU A 315 -1.89 10.60 20.57
C GLU A 315 -3.01 9.71 19.99
N ASN A 316 -4.22 9.72 20.57
CA ASN A 316 -5.37 9.00 20.03
C ASN A 316 -5.78 9.59 18.68
N GLY A 317 -5.73 10.91 18.51
CA GLY A 317 -5.93 11.55 17.19
C GLY A 317 -4.70 11.54 16.26
N ARG A 318 -3.59 10.91 16.65
CA ARG A 318 -2.34 11.01 15.88
C ARG A 318 -2.20 9.90 14.85
N VAL A 319 -2.30 10.28 13.58
CA VAL A 319 -2.38 9.33 12.47
C VAL A 319 -1.04 9.11 11.77
N PHE A 320 -0.81 7.88 11.32
CA PHE A 320 0.19 7.56 10.31
C PHE A 320 -0.44 6.80 9.13
N LEU A 321 0.20 6.89 7.96
CA LEU A 321 -0.29 6.28 6.72
C LEU A 321 0.63 5.15 6.25
N THR A 322 0.02 4.09 5.75
CA THR A 322 0.71 2.97 5.10
C THR A 322 0.03 2.62 3.78
N ILE A 323 0.80 2.04 2.85
CA ILE A 323 0.28 1.51 1.59
C ILE A 323 0.12 0.00 1.75
N PHE A 324 -1.09 -0.50 1.50
CA PHE A 324 -1.38 -1.92 1.42
C PHE A 324 -1.66 -2.33 -0.03
N ASP A 325 -0.74 -3.11 -0.60
CA ASP A 325 -0.86 -3.70 -1.92
C ASP A 325 -0.46 -5.19 -1.86
N PRO A 326 -1.40 -6.13 -2.09
CA PRO A 326 -1.11 -7.56 -2.11
C PRO A 326 -0.05 -7.97 -3.15
N THR A 327 0.14 -7.17 -4.21
CA THR A 327 1.11 -7.47 -5.28
C THR A 327 2.50 -6.89 -5.02
N HIS A 328 2.65 -6.07 -3.97
CA HIS A 328 3.86 -5.30 -3.64
C HIS A 328 4.40 -4.38 -4.75
N LYS A 329 3.67 -4.19 -5.86
CA LYS A 329 4.10 -3.32 -6.96
C LYS A 329 3.95 -1.86 -6.56
N ALA A 330 2.79 -1.47 -6.06
CA ALA A 330 2.48 -0.10 -5.68
C ALA A 330 3.33 0.38 -4.48
N SER A 331 3.66 -0.51 -3.54
CA SER A 331 4.50 -0.15 -2.38
C SER A 331 5.94 0.24 -2.76
N ASN A 332 6.44 -0.22 -3.91
CA ASN A 332 7.76 0.16 -4.42
C ASN A 332 7.72 1.43 -5.28
N LEU A 333 6.58 1.69 -5.93
CA LEU A 333 6.42 2.81 -6.87
C LEU A 333 5.93 4.09 -6.21
N PHE A 334 5.21 3.98 -5.08
CA PHE A 334 4.56 5.10 -4.43
C PHE A 334 4.96 5.23 -2.97
N ARG A 335 4.90 6.47 -2.48
CA ARG A 335 5.04 6.81 -1.06
C ARG A 335 3.93 7.75 -0.63
N VAL A 336 3.42 7.52 0.58
CA VAL A 336 2.50 8.44 1.24
C VAL A 336 3.26 9.41 2.14
N SER A 337 2.82 10.66 2.15
CA SER A 337 3.27 11.70 3.06
C SER A 337 2.08 12.30 3.79
N LEU A 338 2.29 12.73 5.03
CA LEU A 338 1.28 13.30 5.90
C LEU A 338 1.80 14.62 6.48
N GLN A 339 0.99 15.67 6.44
CA GLN A 339 1.29 16.98 7.00
C GLN A 339 0.12 17.47 7.84
N ASN A 340 0.40 17.96 9.04
CA ASN A 340 -0.64 18.56 9.90
C ASN A 340 -1.25 19.78 9.19
N SER A 341 -2.57 19.90 9.25
CA SER A 341 -3.30 21.04 8.71
C SER A 341 -4.24 21.63 9.75
N LEU A 342 -4.54 22.91 9.62
CA LEU A 342 -5.60 23.53 10.42
C LEU A 342 -6.97 22.94 10.02
N PRO A 343 -7.95 22.90 10.96
CA PRO A 343 -9.29 22.45 10.65
C PRO A 343 -9.90 23.28 9.50
N PRO A 344 -10.75 22.69 8.64
CA PRO A 344 -11.47 23.43 7.61
C PRO A 344 -12.25 24.62 8.21
N PRO A 345 -12.42 25.75 7.50
CA PRO A 345 -13.14 26.91 8.03
C PRO A 345 -14.58 26.59 8.50
N GLU A 346 -15.24 25.65 7.81
CA GLU A 346 -16.55 25.13 8.19
C GLU A 346 -16.55 24.39 9.53
N ALA A 347 -15.46 23.69 9.82
CA ALA A 347 -15.24 23.02 11.09
C ALA A 347 -14.92 24.07 12.18
N VAL A 348 -14.07 25.06 11.89
CA VAL A 348 -13.75 26.17 12.81
C VAL A 348 -15.00 26.96 13.25
N ASN A 349 -15.96 27.18 12.36
CA ASN A 349 -17.24 27.83 12.72
C ASN A 349 -18.11 26.94 13.63
N ARG A 350 -18.13 25.62 13.41
CA ARG A 350 -18.82 24.67 14.31
C ARG A 350 -18.15 24.60 15.67
N TYR A 351 -16.81 24.55 15.72
CA TYR A 351 -16.03 24.52 16.96
C TYR A 351 -16.14 25.83 17.76
N SER A 352 -16.12 26.99 17.09
CA SER A 352 -16.20 28.30 17.76
C SER A 352 -17.56 28.60 18.40
N GLN A 353 -18.65 28.01 17.88
CA GLN A 353 -20.00 28.14 18.46
C GLN A 353 -20.28 27.14 19.58
N SER A 354 -19.62 25.97 19.56
CA SER A 354 -19.87 24.86 20.50
C SER A 354 -18.79 24.67 21.57
N ARG A 355 -17.70 25.45 21.55
CA ARG A 355 -16.52 25.25 22.42
C ARG A 355 -15.94 23.82 22.41
N ARG A 356 -16.26 23.05 21.36
CA ARG A 356 -15.68 21.73 21.10
C ARG A 356 -14.19 21.87 20.80
N THR A 357 -13.39 20.96 21.33
CA THR A 357 -12.00 20.80 20.93
C THR A 357 -11.92 20.21 19.52
N PRO A 358 -11.14 20.80 18.61
CA PRO A 358 -10.93 20.21 17.30
C PRO A 358 -10.06 18.95 17.42
N GLY A 359 -10.49 17.88 16.75
CA GLY A 359 -9.63 16.73 16.48
C GLY A 359 -8.43 17.09 15.59
N SER A 360 -7.66 16.08 15.23
CA SER A 360 -6.47 16.22 14.38
C SER A 360 -6.84 16.19 12.90
N PHE A 361 -6.35 17.17 12.14
CA PHE A 361 -6.58 17.26 10.70
C PHE A 361 -5.26 17.20 9.93
N TYR A 362 -5.22 16.41 8.88
CA TYR A 362 -4.05 16.21 8.06
C TYR A 362 -4.35 16.37 6.58
N ILE A 363 -3.37 16.92 5.86
CA ILE A 363 -3.29 16.86 4.41
C ILE A 363 -2.27 15.79 4.07
N ALA A 364 -2.72 14.78 3.34
CA ALA A 364 -1.91 13.69 2.88
C ALA A 364 -1.70 13.76 1.36
N SER A 365 -0.63 13.13 0.89
CA SER A 365 -0.39 13.01 -0.54
C SER A 365 0.31 11.72 -0.93
N VAL A 366 0.00 11.25 -2.14
CA VAL A 366 0.72 10.13 -2.78
C VAL A 366 1.74 10.70 -3.74
N HIS A 367 2.98 10.25 -3.59
CA HIS A 367 4.11 10.61 -4.44
C HIS A 367 4.57 9.40 -5.23
N LEU A 368 4.80 9.61 -6.52
CA LEU A 368 5.52 8.69 -7.39
C LEU A 368 7.02 8.78 -7.08
N LEU A 369 7.67 7.63 -6.87
CA LEU A 369 9.10 7.54 -6.51
C LEU A 369 10.01 7.34 -7.71
N GLU A 370 9.56 6.56 -8.70
CA GLU A 370 10.28 6.24 -9.93
C GLU A 370 9.34 6.38 -11.12
N TYR A 371 9.88 6.44 -12.34
CA TYR A 371 9.04 6.49 -13.52
C TYR A 371 8.24 5.18 -13.67
N LEU A 372 7.01 5.29 -14.18
CA LEU A 372 6.21 4.12 -14.54
C LEU A 372 6.62 3.66 -15.93
N ASP A 373 6.60 2.35 -16.15
CA ASP A 373 6.75 1.65 -17.43
C ASP A 373 5.43 0.91 -17.68
N ALA A 374 4.68 1.35 -18.70
CA ALA A 374 3.34 0.85 -19.00
C ALA A 374 3.36 -0.57 -19.58
N GLU A 375 4.48 -1.04 -20.14
CA GLU A 375 4.60 -2.39 -20.70
C GLU A 375 4.88 -3.45 -19.64
N GLN A 376 5.42 -3.04 -18.48
CA GLN A 376 5.65 -3.93 -17.34
C GLN A 376 4.51 -3.91 -16.30
N LEU A 377 3.63 -2.92 -16.37
CA LEU A 377 2.58 -2.67 -15.38
C LEU A 377 1.18 -2.88 -15.99
N PRO A 378 0.18 -3.27 -15.18
CA PRO A 378 -1.20 -3.25 -15.65
C PRO A 378 -1.63 -1.79 -15.95
N PRO A 379 -2.57 -1.57 -16.88
CA PRO A 379 -3.04 -0.23 -17.26
C PRO A 379 -3.69 0.52 -16.09
N ARG A 380 -4.11 -0.22 -15.05
CA ARG A 380 -4.65 0.33 -13.81
C ARG A 380 -4.01 -0.36 -12.62
N LEU A 381 -3.31 0.40 -11.80
CA LEU A 381 -2.83 -0.04 -10.49
C LEU A 381 -3.90 0.27 -9.44
N LYS A 382 -4.28 -0.76 -8.69
CA LYS A 382 -5.24 -0.65 -7.58
C LYS A 382 -4.56 -1.06 -6.29
N PHE A 383 -4.56 -0.18 -5.31
CA PHE A 383 -4.03 -0.45 -3.98
C PHE A 383 -4.83 0.31 -2.92
N HIS A 384 -4.60 0.00 -1.65
CA HIS A 384 -5.26 0.69 -0.55
C HIS A 384 -4.26 1.52 0.24
N ILE A 385 -4.70 2.65 0.75
CA ILE A 385 -3.99 3.41 1.77
C ILE A 385 -4.72 3.17 3.09
N THR A 386 -3.98 2.82 4.12
CA THR A 386 -4.50 2.61 5.47
C THR A 386 -4.01 3.74 6.36
N ALA A 387 -4.96 4.42 7.01
CA ALA A 387 -4.69 5.36 8.09
C ALA A 387 -4.87 4.62 9.42
N THR A 388 -3.94 4.81 10.33
CA THR A 388 -3.96 4.18 11.66
C THR A 388 -3.56 5.22 12.69
N ASP A 389 -4.34 5.32 13.76
CA ASP A 389 -4.01 6.18 14.88
C ASP A 389 -2.93 5.57 15.79
N ASN A 390 -2.47 6.35 16.76
CA ASN A 390 -1.54 5.92 17.80
C ASN A 390 -2.25 5.54 19.11
N GLY A 391 -3.58 5.44 19.10
CA GLY A 391 -4.37 5.14 20.28
C GLY A 391 -4.24 3.69 20.73
N GLN A 392 -4.82 3.40 21.90
CA GLN A 392 -4.83 2.04 22.46
C GLN A 392 -6.26 1.62 22.84
N PRO A 393 -6.85 0.62 22.15
CA PRO A 393 -6.33 -0.09 20.98
C PRO A 393 -6.25 0.82 19.73
N PRO A 394 -5.33 0.57 18.78
CA PRO A 394 -5.24 1.40 17.58
C PRO A 394 -6.43 1.13 16.65
N LEU A 395 -7.06 2.20 16.16
CA LEU A 395 -8.12 2.11 15.16
C LEU A 395 -7.57 2.51 13.79
N SER A 396 -8.20 1.97 12.75
CA SER A 396 -7.74 2.19 11.39
C SER A 396 -8.87 2.20 10.38
N SER A 397 -8.65 2.94 9.30
CA SER A 397 -9.53 2.97 8.13
C SER A 397 -8.72 2.83 6.85
N ARG A 398 -9.41 2.56 5.74
CA ARG A 398 -8.78 2.38 4.43
C ARG A 398 -9.54 3.08 3.33
N ALA A 399 -8.79 3.60 2.35
CA ALA A 399 -9.33 4.13 1.11
C ALA A 399 -8.67 3.44 -0.10
N GLU A 400 -9.43 3.24 -1.18
CA GLU A 400 -8.92 2.68 -2.43
C GLU A 400 -8.22 3.76 -3.26
N VAL A 401 -7.10 3.45 -3.89
CA VAL A 401 -6.42 4.31 -4.86
C VAL A 401 -6.34 3.59 -6.19
N ASN A 402 -6.89 4.24 -7.21
CA ASN A 402 -6.86 3.79 -8.59
C ASN A 402 -5.91 4.70 -9.39
N VAL A 403 -4.79 4.17 -9.86
CA VAL A 403 -3.88 4.90 -10.75
C VAL A 403 -4.01 4.34 -12.16
N GLU A 404 -4.55 5.15 -13.07
CA GLU A 404 -4.60 4.86 -14.50
C GLU A 404 -3.28 5.29 -15.14
N ILE A 405 -2.60 4.34 -15.78
CA ILE A 405 -1.34 4.56 -16.46
C ILE A 405 -1.65 4.86 -17.93
N ILE A 406 -1.23 6.04 -18.40
CA ILE A 406 -1.33 6.39 -19.81
C ILE A 406 -0.04 5.93 -20.48
N ASN A 407 -0.17 4.96 -21.37
CA ASN A 407 0.90 4.52 -22.26
C ASN A 407 1.27 5.66 -23.24
N VAL A 408 2.55 5.78 -23.53
CA VAL A 408 3.19 6.71 -24.44
C VAL A 408 3.94 5.89 -25.46
N ASN A 409 3.84 6.29 -26.73
CA ASN A 409 4.60 5.66 -27.81
C ASN A 409 6.12 5.86 -27.61
N ASP A 410 6.79 4.91 -26.96
CA ASP A 410 8.22 4.95 -26.64
C ASP A 410 8.96 3.68 -27.07
N GLN A 411 8.25 2.65 -27.55
CA GLN A 411 8.84 1.44 -28.12
C GLN A 411 8.62 1.36 -29.63
N ALA A 412 9.71 1.34 -30.39
CA ALA A 412 9.61 1.15 -31.83
C ALA A 412 9.28 -0.31 -32.20
N PRO A 413 8.44 -0.56 -33.24
CA PRO A 413 7.99 -1.89 -33.64
C PRO A 413 9.11 -2.91 -33.76
N ASN A 414 8.94 -4.11 -33.22
CA ASN A 414 9.90 -5.20 -33.33
C ASN A 414 9.57 -6.14 -34.50
N ILE A 415 10.53 -6.38 -35.40
CA ILE A 415 10.36 -7.16 -36.63
C ILE A 415 11.18 -8.44 -36.56
N VAL A 416 10.54 -9.59 -36.76
CA VAL A 416 11.15 -10.91 -36.70
C VAL A 416 10.85 -11.71 -37.97
N PHE A 417 11.89 -12.30 -38.57
CA PHE A 417 11.74 -13.21 -39.70
C PHE A 417 11.69 -14.67 -39.22
N LEU A 418 10.71 -15.41 -39.72
CA LEU A 418 10.53 -16.85 -39.49
C LEU A 418 10.50 -17.60 -40.82
N ARG A 419 11.01 -18.84 -40.82
CA ARG A 419 10.82 -19.80 -41.91
C ARG A 419 10.50 -21.16 -41.30
N GLU A 420 9.46 -21.82 -41.79
CA GLU A 420 9.00 -23.11 -41.27
C GLU A 420 8.80 -23.10 -39.74
N GLY A 421 8.23 -22.01 -39.21
CA GLY A 421 7.98 -21.82 -37.79
C GLY A 421 9.20 -21.53 -36.92
N LYS A 422 10.42 -21.41 -37.49
CA LYS A 422 11.65 -21.11 -36.75
C LYS A 422 12.15 -19.69 -37.04
N ARG A 423 12.55 -18.97 -36.00
CA ARG A 423 13.18 -17.64 -36.10
C ARG A 423 14.55 -17.75 -36.80
N LEU A 424 14.77 -16.91 -37.81
CA LEU A 424 16.05 -16.79 -38.51
C LEU A 424 17.03 -15.98 -37.66
N ALA A 425 17.85 -16.66 -36.84
CA ALA A 425 18.77 -16.00 -35.91
C ALA A 425 19.79 -15.06 -36.58
N SER A 426 20.26 -15.41 -37.78
CA SER A 426 21.24 -14.62 -38.54
C SER A 426 20.60 -13.69 -39.58
N SER A 427 19.27 -13.64 -39.69
CA SER A 427 18.55 -12.94 -40.78
C SER A 427 19.13 -13.22 -42.17
N ARG A 428 19.53 -14.48 -42.38
CA ARG A 428 20.10 -14.98 -43.64
C ARG A 428 19.30 -16.15 -44.13
N LEU A 429 19.10 -16.19 -45.44
CA LEU A 429 18.34 -17.24 -46.10
C LEU A 429 18.96 -17.54 -47.46
N ALA A 430 18.93 -18.82 -47.85
CA ALA A 430 19.31 -19.24 -49.18
C ALA A 430 18.07 -19.70 -49.97
N LEU A 431 17.99 -19.29 -51.23
CA LEU A 431 16.95 -19.67 -52.18
C LEU A 431 17.57 -20.12 -53.51
N PRO A 432 17.18 -21.26 -54.08
CA PRO A 432 17.69 -21.74 -55.37
C PRO A 432 17.04 -21.01 -56.56
N GLU A 433 17.80 -20.62 -57.58
CA GLU A 433 17.33 -19.71 -58.64
C GLU A 433 16.20 -20.25 -59.55
N VAL A 434 16.34 -21.48 -60.04
CA VAL A 434 15.41 -22.06 -61.04
C VAL A 434 14.10 -22.58 -60.42
N ILE A 435 14.17 -23.12 -59.20
CA ILE A 435 13.01 -23.78 -58.57
C ILE A 435 12.18 -22.85 -57.68
N THR A 436 12.62 -21.60 -57.47
CA THR A 436 11.79 -20.58 -56.82
C THR A 436 10.94 -19.84 -57.84
N ALA A 437 9.73 -20.35 -58.07
CA ALA A 437 8.73 -19.66 -58.86
C ALA A 437 8.29 -18.32 -58.20
N PRO A 438 7.67 -17.40 -58.95
CA PRO A 438 7.03 -16.22 -58.37
C PRO A 438 5.94 -16.61 -57.38
N GLU A 439 5.67 -15.75 -56.41
CA GLU A 439 4.74 -15.96 -55.29
C GLU A 439 5.17 -17.04 -54.28
N THR A 440 6.39 -17.57 -54.40
CA THR A 440 6.98 -18.48 -53.41
C THR A 440 7.19 -17.75 -52.09
N ILE A 441 6.79 -18.37 -50.98
CA ILE A 441 6.98 -17.83 -49.63
C ILE A 441 8.46 -17.93 -49.25
N VAL A 442 9.09 -16.79 -49.02
CA VAL A 442 10.48 -16.64 -48.60
C VAL A 442 10.59 -16.79 -47.08
N ALA A 443 9.79 -16.00 -46.37
CA ALA A 443 9.75 -15.96 -44.92
C ALA A 443 8.40 -15.39 -44.43
N GLU A 444 7.99 -15.78 -43.24
CA GLU A 444 6.97 -15.12 -42.46
C GLU A 444 7.62 -13.96 -41.68
N VAL A 445 6.94 -12.82 -41.61
CA VAL A 445 7.42 -11.63 -40.93
C VAL A 445 6.44 -11.30 -39.82
N HIS A 446 6.89 -11.45 -38.58
CA HIS A 446 6.09 -11.17 -37.40
C HIS A 446 6.50 -9.81 -36.87
N VAL A 447 5.52 -8.94 -36.69
CA VAL A 447 5.73 -7.58 -36.20
C VAL A 447 4.93 -7.43 -34.92
N THR A 448 5.63 -7.10 -33.85
CA THR A 448 5.06 -6.85 -32.53
C THR A 448 5.40 -5.45 -32.09
N ASP A 449 4.43 -4.73 -31.55
CA ASP A 449 4.65 -3.53 -30.78
C ASP A 449 4.40 -3.83 -29.29
N ALA A 450 5.24 -3.27 -28.41
CA ALA A 450 5.03 -3.42 -26.99
C ALA A 450 3.98 -2.40 -26.50
N ASP A 451 3.82 -1.30 -27.22
CA ASP A 451 2.93 -0.21 -26.84
C ASP A 451 1.46 -0.66 -26.93
N SER A 452 0.77 -0.56 -25.80
CA SER A 452 -0.55 -1.16 -25.61
C SER A 452 -1.63 -0.33 -26.30
N ASN A 453 -2.21 -0.89 -27.38
CA ASN A 453 -3.39 -0.37 -28.10
C ASN A 453 -3.18 0.83 -29.05
N LEU A 454 -1.95 1.12 -29.51
CA LEU A 454 -1.73 2.00 -30.66
C LEU A 454 -1.96 1.23 -31.97
N GLY A 455 -3.23 0.91 -32.20
CA GLY A 455 -3.74 -0.16 -33.07
C GLY A 455 -3.62 0.00 -34.60
N GLN A 456 -2.56 0.59 -35.13
CA GLN A 456 -2.21 0.38 -36.54
C GLN A 456 -0.69 0.38 -36.72
N LEU A 457 -0.18 -0.70 -37.30
CA LEU A 457 1.20 -0.82 -37.73
C LEU A 457 1.20 -0.75 -39.25
N SER A 458 2.07 0.10 -39.82
CA SER A 458 2.26 0.20 -41.26
C SER A 458 3.63 -0.34 -41.63
N CYS A 459 3.67 -1.42 -42.39
CA CYS A 459 4.92 -2.06 -42.82
C CYS A 459 5.06 -2.03 -44.33
N ARG A 460 6.27 -1.71 -44.81
CA ARG A 460 6.60 -1.69 -46.24
C ARG A 460 8.02 -2.14 -46.49
N ILE A 461 8.24 -2.71 -47.67
CA ILE A 461 9.60 -2.97 -48.17
C ILE A 461 10.21 -1.62 -48.58
N THR A 462 11.45 -1.36 -48.20
CA THR A 462 12.21 -0.16 -48.59
C THR A 462 13.36 -0.45 -49.53
N SER A 463 13.77 -1.71 -49.66
CA SER A 463 14.80 -2.17 -50.59
C SER A 463 14.39 -3.50 -51.24
N GLU A 464 14.68 -3.66 -52.55
CA GLU A 464 14.33 -4.84 -53.36
C GLU A 464 12.81 -5.01 -53.62
N MET A 465 12.06 -3.90 -53.70
CA MET A 465 10.60 -3.89 -53.95
C MET A 465 10.20 -4.46 -55.32
N ASP A 466 11.14 -4.49 -56.27
CA ASP A 466 10.92 -5.03 -57.60
C ASP A 466 10.97 -6.57 -57.62
N ALA A 467 11.73 -7.17 -56.70
CA ALA A 467 11.94 -8.61 -56.63
C ALA A 467 11.09 -9.31 -55.57
N PHE A 468 10.62 -8.58 -54.54
CA PHE A 468 9.86 -9.14 -53.43
C PHE A 468 8.58 -8.35 -53.16
N ARG A 469 7.59 -9.05 -52.60
CA ARG A 469 6.31 -8.48 -52.17
C ARG A 469 6.03 -8.86 -50.72
N LEU A 470 5.53 -7.89 -49.96
CA LEU A 470 5.05 -8.11 -48.60
C LEU A 470 3.52 -8.13 -48.61
N THR A 471 2.91 -9.18 -48.08
CA THR A 471 1.46 -9.34 -47.99
C THR A 471 1.04 -9.62 -46.56
N GLU A 472 0.16 -8.79 -46.00
CA GLU A 472 -0.39 -9.00 -44.66
C GLU A 472 -1.30 -10.24 -44.64
N VAL A 473 -1.14 -11.05 -43.60
CA VAL A 473 -1.97 -12.24 -43.36
C VAL A 473 -3.10 -11.82 -42.44
N ASN A 474 -4.33 -11.81 -42.94
CA ASN A 474 -5.50 -11.59 -42.09
C ASN A 474 -5.91 -12.92 -41.44
N PRO A 475 -5.80 -13.09 -40.12
CA PRO A 475 -6.13 -14.35 -39.45
C PRO A 475 -7.63 -14.72 -39.53
N PHE A 476 -8.49 -13.82 -40.02
CA PHE A 476 -9.94 -14.03 -40.17
C PHE A 476 -10.43 -14.09 -41.62
N SER A 477 -9.56 -13.95 -42.62
CA SER A 477 -9.93 -14.20 -44.01
C SER A 477 -9.56 -15.63 -44.41
N SER A 478 -10.10 -16.62 -43.69
CA SER A 478 -10.19 -17.96 -44.25
C SER A 478 -11.38 -17.95 -45.22
N SER A 479 -11.06 -17.78 -46.50
CA SER A 479 -11.88 -18.40 -47.55
C SER A 479 -12.08 -19.86 -47.17
N SER A 480 -13.33 -20.30 -47.23
CA SER A 480 -13.75 -21.69 -47.16
C SER A 480 -12.79 -22.61 -47.91
N ASP A 481 -11.99 -23.38 -47.18
CA ASP A 481 -11.92 -24.82 -47.33
C ASP A 481 -10.93 -25.44 -46.31
N SER A 482 -11.48 -26.32 -45.48
CA SER A 482 -10.80 -27.43 -44.79
C SER A 482 -9.54 -27.14 -43.96
N ALA A 483 -9.72 -26.86 -42.67
CA ALA A 483 -8.96 -27.49 -41.57
C ALA A 483 -9.53 -27.05 -40.21
N GLY A 484 -10.48 -27.83 -39.69
CA GLY A 484 -10.77 -27.83 -38.26
C GLY A 484 -9.67 -28.57 -37.49
N SER A 485 -9.55 -28.22 -36.21
CA SER A 485 -8.59 -28.73 -35.20
C SER A 485 -7.37 -27.84 -35.01
N VAL A 486 -7.37 -27.06 -33.91
CA VAL A 486 -6.25 -26.87 -32.96
C VAL A 486 -6.61 -25.88 -31.82
N LEU A 487 -7.69 -25.10 -31.88
CA LEU A 487 -8.02 -24.12 -30.82
C LEU A 487 -9.21 -24.51 -29.91
N SER A 488 -9.30 -25.75 -29.43
CA SER A 488 -10.36 -26.16 -28.48
C SER A 488 -9.91 -26.44 -27.04
N ASN A 489 -8.67 -26.10 -26.64
CA ASN A 489 -8.15 -26.50 -25.32
C ASN A 489 -7.81 -25.37 -24.33
N PHE A 490 -8.22 -24.12 -24.57
CA PHE A 490 -8.12 -23.08 -23.54
C PHE A 490 -9.42 -22.28 -23.45
N GLY A 491 -10.24 -22.59 -22.43
CA GLY A 491 -11.42 -21.80 -22.10
C GLY A 491 -12.51 -22.57 -21.35
N HIS A 492 -12.19 -23.16 -20.19
CA HIS A 492 -13.24 -23.57 -19.26
C HIS A 492 -13.80 -22.36 -18.50
N SER A 493 -15.14 -22.27 -18.53
CA SER A 493 -16.02 -21.61 -17.55
C SER A 493 -16.11 -20.08 -17.55
N ILE A 494 -17.02 -19.54 -18.39
CA ILE A 494 -17.82 -18.36 -18.01
C ILE A 494 -19.29 -18.68 -18.29
N THR A 495 -20.03 -19.02 -17.23
CA THR A 495 -21.50 -19.03 -17.22
C THR A 495 -22.00 -17.73 -16.63
N SER A 496 -22.68 -16.91 -17.44
CA SER A 496 -23.98 -16.26 -17.13
C SER A 496 -24.17 -14.97 -17.93
N SER A 497 -25.12 -15.04 -18.87
CA SER A 497 -26.09 -13.99 -19.22
C SER A 497 -25.66 -12.52 -19.15
N SER A 498 -25.26 -11.96 -20.29
CA SER A 498 -25.71 -10.62 -20.70
C SER A 498 -25.65 -10.50 -22.23
N THR A 499 -26.70 -9.95 -22.81
CA THR A 499 -26.82 -9.61 -24.22
C THR A 499 -25.81 -8.54 -24.59
N PHE A 500 -24.68 -8.94 -25.18
CA PHE A 500 -23.75 -8.04 -25.84
C PHE A 500 -23.76 -8.30 -27.35
N SER A 501 -24.39 -7.37 -28.07
CA SER A 501 -24.12 -7.10 -29.47
C SER A 501 -22.79 -6.36 -29.57
N SER A 502 -21.69 -7.10 -29.54
CA SER A 502 -20.43 -6.69 -30.14
C SER A 502 -19.56 -7.94 -30.20
N THR A 503 -19.14 -8.28 -31.42
CA THR A 503 -18.12 -9.29 -31.69
C THR A 503 -16.93 -9.11 -30.74
N PRO A 504 -16.44 -10.16 -30.05
CA PRO A 504 -15.26 -10.02 -29.23
C PRO A 504 -14.06 -9.91 -30.17
N SER A 505 -13.51 -8.70 -30.26
CA SER A 505 -12.24 -8.40 -30.92
C SER A 505 -11.08 -9.02 -30.13
N PHE A 506 -10.97 -10.36 -30.11
CA PHE A 506 -9.75 -11.02 -29.68
C PHE A 506 -8.73 -10.97 -30.82
N LEU A 507 -8.13 -9.78 -31.00
CA LEU A 507 -6.95 -9.57 -31.83
C LEU A 507 -6.06 -8.58 -31.08
N PHE A 508 -4.90 -9.04 -30.65
CA PHE A 508 -3.83 -8.20 -30.10
C PHE A 508 -3.56 -7.04 -31.10
N PRO A 509 -3.92 -5.77 -30.79
CA PRO A 509 -3.79 -4.66 -31.75
C PRO A 509 -2.34 -4.41 -32.16
N SER A 510 -1.40 -4.89 -31.35
CA SER A 510 0.04 -4.72 -31.50
C SER A 510 0.74 -5.88 -32.21
N TYR A 511 0.03 -6.93 -32.65
CA TYR A 511 0.62 -8.03 -33.42
C TYR A 511 0.10 -8.05 -34.87
N ARG A 512 1.04 -8.07 -35.83
CA ARG A 512 0.75 -8.24 -37.25
C ARG A 512 1.65 -9.33 -37.84
N GLN A 513 1.08 -10.11 -38.76
CA GLN A 513 1.82 -11.13 -39.50
C GLN A 513 1.78 -10.80 -40.98
N PHE A 514 2.94 -10.87 -41.63
CA PHE A 514 3.09 -10.72 -43.06
C PHE A 514 3.78 -11.94 -43.65
N THR A 515 3.61 -12.12 -44.95
CA THR A 515 4.29 -13.12 -45.77
C THR A 515 5.13 -12.39 -46.80
N LEU A 516 6.44 -12.67 -46.81
CA LEU A 516 7.36 -12.18 -47.82
C LEU A 516 7.38 -13.17 -48.97
N ARG A 517 6.98 -12.74 -50.17
CA ARG A 517 6.92 -13.55 -51.39
C ARG A 517 7.85 -13.05 -52.47
N THR A 518 8.31 -13.96 -53.32
CA THR A 518 9.03 -13.63 -54.56
C THR A 518 8.06 -13.00 -55.57
N LYS A 519 8.53 -12.04 -56.37
CA LYS A 519 7.75 -11.39 -57.43
C LYS A 519 8.26 -11.73 -58.83
N VAL A 520 9.53 -12.15 -58.92
CA VAL A 520 10.25 -12.44 -60.15
C VAL A 520 10.89 -13.82 -60.05
N ASN A 521 11.27 -14.38 -61.20
CA ASN A 521 12.18 -15.51 -61.24
C ASN A 521 13.58 -15.02 -60.87
N PHE A 522 14.32 -15.81 -60.09
CA PHE A 522 15.70 -15.50 -59.78
C PHE A 522 16.64 -16.13 -60.80
N ASP A 523 17.76 -15.43 -60.99
CA ASP A 523 18.88 -15.80 -61.84
C ASP A 523 20.12 -15.23 -61.12
N ARG A 524 20.99 -16.13 -60.68
CA ARG A 524 22.15 -15.88 -59.84
C ARG A 524 23.27 -15.24 -60.66
N GLU A 525 23.44 -15.63 -61.92
CA GLU A 525 24.38 -15.08 -62.89
C GLU A 525 24.10 -13.60 -63.11
N THR A 526 22.82 -13.22 -63.10
CA THR A 526 22.41 -11.82 -63.09
C THR A 526 22.59 -11.16 -61.73
N LYS A 527 22.07 -11.77 -60.63
CA LYS A 527 22.16 -11.21 -59.28
C LYS A 527 22.15 -12.28 -58.18
N ALA A 528 23.33 -12.58 -57.65
CA ALA A 528 23.53 -13.64 -56.65
C ALA A 528 23.01 -13.37 -55.22
N ALA A 529 22.67 -12.12 -54.87
CA ALA A 529 22.19 -11.80 -53.53
C ALA A 529 21.28 -10.57 -53.48
N TYR A 530 20.32 -10.61 -52.56
CA TYR A 530 19.35 -9.55 -52.29
C TYR A 530 19.36 -9.18 -50.80
N MET A 531 19.27 -7.88 -50.51
CA MET A 531 19.16 -7.38 -49.14
C MET A 531 17.79 -6.73 -48.91
N VAL A 532 16.79 -7.56 -48.66
CA VAL A 532 15.40 -7.11 -48.49
C VAL A 532 15.28 -6.38 -47.16
N THR A 533 14.94 -5.10 -47.18
CA THR A 533 14.73 -4.32 -45.95
C THR A 533 13.26 -4.00 -45.78
N ILE A 534 12.71 -4.35 -44.63
CA ILE A 534 11.34 -4.03 -44.22
C ILE A 534 11.40 -2.94 -43.17
N MET A 535 10.63 -1.88 -43.39
CA MET A 535 10.41 -0.82 -42.43
C MET A 535 8.98 -0.91 -41.90
N CYS A 536 8.83 -0.96 -40.59
CA CYS A 536 7.55 -0.83 -39.92
C CYS A 536 7.51 0.45 -39.10
N THR A 537 6.35 1.08 -39.07
CA THR A 537 6.06 2.34 -38.38
C THR A 537 4.81 2.12 -37.55
N ASP A 538 4.87 2.46 -36.26
CA ASP A 538 3.65 2.62 -35.46
C ASP A 538 2.84 3.81 -36.00
N ASN A 539 1.54 3.84 -35.72
CA ASN A 539 0.64 4.87 -36.25
C ASN A 539 0.35 5.96 -35.22
N ASP A 540 1.33 6.31 -34.36
CA ASP A 540 1.20 7.47 -33.50
C ASP A 540 1.16 8.76 -34.33
N SER A 541 0.13 9.57 -34.13
CA SER A 541 -0.11 10.78 -34.93
C SER A 541 0.83 11.93 -34.58
N ALA A 542 1.43 11.93 -33.38
CA ALA A 542 2.27 13.00 -32.89
C ALA A 542 3.76 12.70 -33.01
N LYS A 543 4.18 11.47 -32.67
CA LYS A 543 5.56 10.99 -32.63
C LYS A 543 5.64 9.52 -33.08
N PRO A 544 5.52 9.24 -34.37
CA PRO A 544 5.64 7.88 -34.86
C PRO A 544 7.07 7.36 -34.73
N LEU A 545 7.24 6.14 -34.22
CA LEU A 545 8.53 5.45 -34.19
C LEU A 545 8.61 4.43 -35.33
N THR A 546 9.84 4.20 -35.80
CA THR A 546 10.09 3.34 -36.95
C THR A 546 11.22 2.36 -36.66
N ARG A 547 11.12 1.16 -37.22
CA ARG A 547 12.19 0.17 -37.17
C ARG A 547 12.41 -0.48 -38.53
N ASN A 548 13.67 -0.68 -38.87
CA ASN A 548 14.10 -1.41 -40.06
C ASN A 548 14.65 -2.78 -39.69
N ALA A 549 14.33 -3.80 -40.48
CA ALA A 549 14.95 -5.11 -40.41
C ALA A 549 15.30 -5.59 -41.82
N SER A 550 16.53 -6.08 -41.98
CA SER A 550 17.04 -6.56 -43.27
C SER A 550 17.21 -8.08 -43.26
N LEU A 551 16.74 -8.73 -44.31
CA LEU A 551 16.93 -10.15 -44.61
C LEU A 551 17.90 -10.29 -45.78
N HIS A 552 19.02 -10.96 -45.54
CA HIS A 552 19.99 -11.26 -46.59
C HIS A 552 19.61 -12.58 -47.27
N VAL A 553 19.13 -12.48 -48.50
CA VAL A 553 18.74 -13.63 -49.33
C VAL A 553 19.86 -13.91 -50.32
N SER A 554 20.58 -15.01 -50.14
CA SER A 554 21.55 -15.51 -51.12
C SER A 554 20.85 -16.43 -52.11
N ILE A 555 21.13 -16.24 -53.38
CA ILE A 555 20.65 -17.15 -54.41
C ILE A 555 21.65 -18.30 -54.56
N ASN A 556 21.17 -19.52 -54.39
CA ASN A 556 21.95 -20.74 -54.58
C ASN A 556 21.96 -21.09 -56.06
N ASP A 557 23.19 -21.35 -56.51
CA ASP A 557 23.53 -21.82 -57.85
C ASP A 557 22.89 -23.19 -58.15
N ILE A 558 22.22 -23.27 -59.30
CA ILE A 558 21.73 -24.50 -59.91
C ILE A 558 22.45 -24.66 -61.24
N ASN A 559 22.80 -25.90 -61.62
CA ASN A 559 23.49 -26.14 -62.90
C ASN A 559 22.55 -25.95 -64.09
N ASP A 560 22.32 -24.70 -64.50
CA ASP A 560 21.45 -24.33 -65.61
C ASP A 560 22.14 -23.68 -66.80
N GLU A 561 23.40 -23.28 -66.66
CA GLU A 561 24.28 -22.95 -67.75
C GLU A 561 25.02 -24.20 -68.27
N THR A 562 25.69 -24.09 -69.41
CA THR A 562 26.40 -25.23 -70.03
C THR A 562 27.78 -24.78 -70.43
N PRO A 563 28.83 -25.60 -70.20
CA PRO A 563 30.18 -25.23 -70.60
C PRO A 563 30.20 -24.81 -72.06
N ARG A 564 30.76 -23.65 -72.38
CA ARG A 564 30.77 -23.08 -73.72
C ARG A 564 32.20 -22.94 -74.23
N PHE A 565 32.51 -23.65 -75.32
CA PHE A 565 33.73 -23.40 -76.09
C PHE A 565 33.68 -22.03 -76.74
N GLU A 566 34.83 -21.34 -76.80
CA GLU A 566 34.98 -20.07 -77.51
C GLU A 566 34.67 -20.23 -79.01
N HIS A 567 35.05 -21.37 -79.59
CA HIS A 567 34.83 -21.72 -81.00
C HIS A 567 34.22 -23.11 -81.16
N THR A 568 33.48 -23.34 -82.25
CA THR A 568 32.83 -24.63 -82.56
C THR A 568 33.78 -25.66 -83.19
N SER A 569 34.93 -25.21 -83.70
CA SER A 569 35.97 -26.06 -84.26
C SER A 569 37.36 -25.49 -84.02
N TYR A 570 38.33 -26.38 -83.79
CA TYR A 570 39.74 -26.07 -83.61
C TYR A 570 40.59 -26.90 -84.57
N GLN A 571 41.63 -26.30 -85.12
CA GLN A 571 42.65 -27.00 -85.89
C GLN A 571 43.97 -26.93 -85.14
N GLY A 572 44.64 -28.06 -84.94
CA GLY A 572 45.95 -28.13 -84.31
C GLY A 572 46.95 -28.91 -85.16
N HIS A 573 48.23 -28.76 -84.83
CA HIS A 573 49.34 -29.43 -85.52
C HIS A 573 50.12 -30.29 -84.54
N VAL A 574 50.57 -31.45 -85.01
CA VAL A 574 51.47 -32.33 -84.26
C VAL A 574 52.60 -32.78 -85.18
N ARG A 575 53.82 -32.77 -84.63
CA ARG A 575 54.97 -33.29 -85.34
C ARG A 575 54.94 -34.81 -85.36
N GLU A 576 55.17 -35.41 -86.52
CA GLU A 576 55.26 -36.86 -86.64
C GLU A 576 56.50 -37.46 -85.96
N ASN A 577 56.55 -38.79 -85.88
CA ASN A 577 57.64 -39.59 -85.33
C ASN A 577 57.97 -39.34 -83.85
N GLU A 578 57.16 -38.55 -83.16
CA GLU A 578 57.31 -38.20 -81.75
C GLU A 578 56.17 -38.80 -80.90
N ALA A 579 56.51 -39.71 -79.98
CA ALA A 579 55.58 -40.21 -78.99
C ALA A 579 55.37 -39.16 -77.87
N ASN A 580 54.13 -38.98 -77.41
CA ASN A 580 53.75 -37.93 -76.46
C ASN A 580 53.97 -36.50 -76.98
N ALA A 581 53.91 -36.30 -78.29
CA ALA A 581 54.02 -34.99 -78.91
C ALA A 581 52.80 -34.11 -78.52
N PRO A 582 53.01 -32.86 -78.07
CA PRO A 582 51.92 -31.95 -77.78
C PRO A 582 51.26 -31.48 -79.08
N VAL A 583 49.93 -31.36 -79.09
CA VAL A 583 49.22 -30.65 -80.16
C VAL A 583 49.44 -29.16 -79.97
N THR A 584 50.02 -28.51 -80.98
CA THR A 584 50.42 -27.10 -80.97
C THR A 584 49.69 -26.31 -82.07
N HIS A 585 49.89 -24.99 -82.12
CA HIS A 585 49.31 -24.12 -83.15
C HIS A 585 47.78 -24.24 -83.30
N LEU A 586 47.06 -24.29 -82.16
CA LEU A 586 45.60 -24.26 -82.17
C LEU A 586 45.10 -22.99 -82.88
N SER A 587 44.24 -23.17 -83.87
CA SER A 587 43.55 -22.14 -84.65
C SER A 587 42.04 -22.35 -84.49
N PRO A 588 41.23 -21.30 -84.27
CA PRO A 588 41.57 -19.87 -84.41
C PRO A 588 42.18 -19.22 -83.15
N SER A 589 42.34 -19.95 -82.04
CA SER A 589 42.90 -19.43 -80.78
C SER A 589 44.04 -20.29 -80.26
N SER A 590 45.11 -19.64 -79.77
CA SER A 590 46.32 -20.30 -79.27
C SER A 590 46.10 -21.18 -78.02
N THR A 591 44.95 -21.08 -77.38
CA THR A 591 44.59 -21.84 -76.18
C THR A 591 43.15 -22.32 -76.25
N LEU A 592 42.88 -23.51 -75.74
CA LEU A 592 41.52 -24.02 -75.58
C LEU A 592 40.83 -23.30 -74.42
N ARG A 593 39.90 -22.39 -74.72
CA ARG A 593 39.12 -21.66 -73.72
C ARG A 593 37.68 -22.15 -73.71
N VAL A 594 37.26 -22.63 -72.54
CA VAL A 594 35.88 -22.99 -72.24
C VAL A 594 35.46 -22.21 -71.00
N THR A 595 34.27 -21.64 -71.05
CA THR A 595 33.70 -20.87 -69.94
C THR A 595 32.36 -21.47 -69.54
N ASP A 596 32.13 -21.52 -68.25
CA ASP A 596 30.84 -21.84 -67.65
C ASP A 596 30.45 -20.68 -66.72
N ALA A 597 29.19 -20.27 -66.75
CA ALA A 597 28.71 -19.09 -66.04
C ALA A 597 28.23 -19.41 -64.61
N ASP A 598 27.98 -20.70 -64.32
CA ASP A 598 27.66 -21.22 -62.99
C ASP A 598 28.82 -20.99 -61.99
N VAL A 599 28.67 -21.41 -60.74
CA VAL A 599 29.72 -21.26 -59.70
C VAL A 599 30.10 -22.56 -59.00
N GLY A 600 31.39 -22.62 -58.63
CA GLY A 600 31.92 -23.70 -57.82
C GLY A 600 31.96 -25.00 -58.61
N ARG A 601 31.19 -26.00 -58.17
CA ARG A 601 31.19 -27.33 -58.79
C ARG A 601 30.44 -27.36 -60.12
N ASN A 602 29.39 -26.56 -60.24
CA ASN A 602 28.58 -26.45 -61.45
C ASN A 602 29.36 -25.80 -62.62
N ALA A 603 30.32 -24.92 -62.33
CA ALA A 603 31.26 -24.42 -63.35
C ALA A 603 32.60 -25.16 -63.42
N LEU A 604 32.75 -26.31 -62.75
CA LEU A 604 34.01 -27.07 -62.76
C LEU A 604 34.10 -27.94 -64.03
N ILE A 605 34.82 -27.41 -65.02
CA ILE A 605 34.94 -28.06 -66.33
C ILE A 605 35.95 -29.22 -66.30
N THR A 606 35.55 -30.35 -66.86
CA THR A 606 36.39 -31.51 -67.14
C THR A 606 36.40 -31.82 -68.63
N PHE A 607 37.58 -32.08 -69.19
CA PHE A 607 37.76 -32.38 -70.60
C PHE A 607 37.86 -33.89 -70.86
N SER A 608 37.22 -34.35 -71.92
CA SER A 608 37.30 -35.72 -72.43
C SER A 608 37.28 -35.73 -73.96
N LEU A 609 37.62 -36.88 -74.54
CA LEU A 609 37.60 -37.07 -75.99
C LEU A 609 36.45 -38.00 -76.39
N ALA A 610 35.82 -37.70 -77.51
CA ALA A 610 34.75 -38.52 -78.09
C ALA A 610 34.95 -38.64 -79.61
N GLU A 611 34.46 -39.73 -80.17
CA GLU A 611 34.53 -39.98 -81.61
C GLU A 611 33.67 -38.99 -82.40
N ALA A 612 34.21 -38.48 -83.51
CA ALA A 612 33.43 -37.68 -84.45
C ALA A 612 32.58 -38.61 -85.33
N PRO A 613 31.31 -38.25 -85.66
CA PRO A 613 30.45 -39.10 -86.47
C PRO A 613 31.00 -39.25 -87.90
N GLU A 614 30.79 -40.45 -88.47
CA GLU A 614 31.30 -40.91 -89.77
C GLU A 614 31.02 -39.97 -90.97
N ARG A 615 30.13 -38.97 -90.83
CA ARG A 615 29.87 -37.95 -91.87
C ARG A 615 30.98 -36.90 -92.02
N ALA A 616 31.85 -36.73 -91.02
CA ALA A 616 33.05 -35.89 -91.12
C ALA A 616 34.22 -36.63 -91.81
N THR A 617 34.23 -37.97 -91.73
CA THR A 617 35.15 -38.89 -92.41
C THR A 617 34.46 -39.43 -93.66
N LYS A 618 34.33 -38.64 -94.73
CA LYS A 618 33.66 -39.12 -95.95
C LYS A 618 34.41 -40.29 -96.59
N GLY A 619 33.86 -41.49 -96.39
CA GLY A 619 33.69 -42.49 -97.43
C GLY A 619 34.65 -43.67 -97.44
N HIS A 620 34.40 -44.68 -96.61
CA HIS A 620 34.38 -46.05 -97.13
C HIS A 620 33.47 -46.99 -96.33
N SER A 621 32.64 -47.71 -97.08
CA SER A 621 31.79 -48.80 -96.63
C SER A 621 32.58 -50.11 -96.67
N LEU A 622 32.48 -50.86 -95.57
CA LEU A 622 32.59 -52.31 -95.37
C LEU A 622 33.82 -53.10 -95.88
N ASN A 623 34.30 -53.94 -94.95
CA ASN A 623 35.09 -55.15 -95.12
C ASN A 623 36.61 -54.98 -95.24
N THR A 624 37.27 -54.76 -94.11
CA THR A 624 38.55 -55.43 -93.80
C THR A 624 38.87 -55.26 -92.31
N SER A 625 38.86 -56.38 -91.60
CA SER A 625 39.35 -56.51 -90.23
C SER A 625 40.86 -56.28 -90.21
N THR A 626 41.32 -55.05 -89.89
CA THR A 626 42.68 -54.76 -89.35
C THR A 626 43.00 -53.28 -88.99
N ARG A 627 42.06 -52.32 -89.02
CA ARG A 627 42.22 -51.03 -88.30
C ARG A 627 41.06 -50.87 -87.32
N ASP A 628 41.28 -51.36 -86.10
CA ASP A 628 40.31 -51.38 -84.98
C ASP A 628 40.49 -50.16 -84.06
N THR A 629 41.23 -49.14 -84.51
CA THR A 629 41.63 -47.97 -83.72
C THR A 629 40.96 -46.73 -84.30
N SER A 630 39.99 -46.18 -83.57
CA SER A 630 39.35 -44.90 -83.91
C SER A 630 40.34 -43.75 -83.83
N ASP A 631 40.16 -42.68 -84.63
CA ASP A 631 41.03 -41.50 -84.67
C ASP A 631 41.37 -40.94 -83.28
N VAL A 632 40.41 -41.01 -82.36
CA VAL A 632 40.54 -40.54 -80.99
C VAL A 632 41.54 -41.36 -80.14
N SER A 633 41.73 -42.65 -80.46
CA SER A 633 42.59 -43.57 -79.70
C SER A 633 44.08 -43.20 -79.76
N HIS A 634 44.46 -42.40 -80.75
CA HIS A 634 45.81 -41.86 -80.91
C HIS A 634 46.11 -40.67 -80.00
N PHE A 635 45.11 -40.12 -79.32
CA PHE A 635 45.22 -38.89 -78.53
C PHE A 635 44.79 -39.08 -77.08
N ARG A 636 45.36 -38.26 -76.20
CA ARG A 636 44.93 -38.10 -74.81
C ARG A 636 44.83 -36.62 -74.47
N ILE A 637 43.91 -36.30 -73.57
CA ILE A 637 43.69 -34.94 -73.08
C ILE A 637 43.90 -34.89 -71.56
N ASP A 638 44.50 -33.82 -71.07
CA ASP A 638 44.50 -33.54 -69.63
C ASP A 638 43.11 -33.03 -69.24
N PRO A 639 42.38 -33.76 -68.36
CA PRO A 639 41.01 -33.41 -68.01
C PRO A 639 40.87 -32.06 -67.31
N ARG A 640 41.95 -31.46 -66.80
CA ARG A 640 41.92 -30.15 -66.13
C ARG A 640 42.37 -28.99 -67.01
N SER A 641 43.43 -29.17 -67.80
CA SER A 641 43.98 -28.08 -68.62
C SER A 641 43.48 -28.07 -70.07
N GLY A 642 42.85 -29.16 -70.54
CA GLY A 642 42.41 -29.29 -71.93
C GLY A 642 43.56 -29.42 -72.94
N ARG A 643 44.80 -29.63 -72.47
CA ARG A 643 45.97 -29.86 -73.34
C ARG A 643 45.92 -31.26 -73.94
N LEU A 644 46.29 -31.35 -75.21
CA LEU A 644 46.25 -32.57 -76.03
C LEU A 644 47.65 -33.08 -76.33
N TRP A 645 47.84 -34.40 -76.26
CA TRP A 645 49.06 -35.08 -76.68
C TRP A 645 48.73 -36.33 -77.48
N THR A 646 49.66 -36.76 -78.32
CA THR A 646 49.61 -38.10 -78.90
C THR A 646 49.91 -39.17 -77.85
N VAL A 647 49.36 -40.37 -78.03
CA VAL A 647 49.64 -41.55 -77.20
C VAL A 647 50.84 -42.32 -77.78
N SER A 648 50.87 -42.48 -79.10
CA SER A 648 51.95 -43.08 -79.87
C SER A 648 52.60 -42.06 -80.80
N ALA A 649 53.78 -42.38 -81.33
CA ALA A 649 54.28 -41.65 -82.50
C ALA A 649 53.30 -41.85 -83.65
N LEU A 650 52.98 -40.77 -84.35
CA LEU A 650 52.20 -40.79 -85.58
C LEU A 650 53.17 -40.72 -86.75
N ASP A 651 52.85 -41.41 -87.83
CA ASP A 651 53.60 -41.44 -89.08
C ASP A 651 52.70 -40.81 -90.15
N ALA A 652 53.14 -39.71 -90.80
CA ALA A 652 52.33 -39.08 -91.83
C ALA A 652 52.15 -40.03 -93.03
N GLU A 653 53.17 -40.79 -93.42
CA GLU A 653 53.12 -41.70 -94.57
C GLU A 653 52.22 -42.93 -94.32
N GLU A 654 51.88 -43.24 -93.07
CA GLU A 654 51.00 -44.37 -92.73
C GLU A 654 49.52 -44.11 -93.05
N ASP A 655 49.08 -42.85 -93.07
CA ASP A 655 47.65 -42.49 -93.21
C ASP A 655 47.35 -41.56 -94.40
N VAL A 656 47.93 -41.90 -95.56
CA VAL A 656 47.73 -41.20 -96.85
C VAL A 656 46.24 -41.09 -97.24
N LEU A 657 45.42 -42.06 -96.83
CA LEU A 657 43.97 -42.11 -97.17
C LEU A 657 43.16 -41.03 -96.43
N ASN A 658 43.60 -40.60 -95.24
CA ASN A 658 42.94 -39.59 -94.44
C ASN A 658 43.60 -38.20 -94.56
N GLU A 659 44.45 -37.95 -95.55
CA GLU A 659 45.15 -36.66 -95.74
C GLU A 659 45.96 -36.21 -94.50
N HIS A 660 46.56 -37.14 -93.75
CA HIS A 660 47.35 -36.83 -92.55
C HIS A 660 46.57 -36.08 -91.45
N LYS A 661 45.23 -36.20 -91.41
CA LYS A 661 44.38 -35.55 -90.41
C LYS A 661 43.60 -36.55 -89.55
N TYR A 662 43.51 -36.22 -88.27
CA TYR A 662 42.69 -36.94 -87.30
C TYR A 662 41.55 -36.03 -86.84
N VAL A 663 40.32 -36.56 -86.84
CA VAL A 663 39.12 -35.77 -86.51
C VAL A 663 38.37 -36.40 -85.35
N PHE A 664 38.21 -35.65 -84.26
CA PHE A 664 37.50 -36.09 -83.07
C PHE A 664 36.81 -34.92 -82.36
N TYR A 665 35.92 -35.20 -81.42
CA TYR A 665 35.34 -34.18 -80.54
C TYR A 665 36.14 -34.07 -79.24
N VAL A 666 36.41 -32.84 -78.84
CA VAL A 666 36.75 -32.53 -77.44
C VAL A 666 35.46 -32.15 -76.74
N VAL A 667 35.13 -32.88 -75.68
CA VAL A 667 33.92 -32.68 -74.88
C VAL A 667 34.31 -32.02 -73.56
N ALA A 668 33.72 -30.86 -73.28
CA ALA A 668 33.80 -30.20 -71.98
C ALA A 668 32.53 -30.52 -71.21
N THR A 669 32.67 -31.12 -70.03
CA THR A 669 31.55 -31.49 -69.15
C THR A 669 31.76 -30.85 -67.80
N ASP A 670 30.73 -30.19 -67.28
CA ASP A 670 30.76 -29.70 -65.90
C ASP A 670 30.68 -30.85 -64.88
N ASP A 671 30.81 -30.52 -63.59
CA ASP A 671 30.57 -31.47 -62.50
C ASP A 671 29.29 -31.12 -61.72
N GLY A 672 28.30 -30.57 -62.42
CA GLY A 672 27.14 -29.95 -61.83
C GLY A 672 26.07 -30.90 -61.28
N VAL A 673 25.20 -30.34 -60.43
CA VAL A 673 24.04 -31.00 -59.80
C VAL A 673 22.80 -30.14 -60.09
N PRO A 674 21.64 -30.71 -60.50
CA PRO A 674 21.25 -32.12 -60.48
C PRO A 674 21.78 -32.97 -61.64
N GLU A 675 22.00 -32.38 -62.80
CA GLU A 675 22.49 -33.07 -63.99
C GLU A 675 23.74 -32.38 -64.51
N ARG A 676 24.72 -33.18 -64.95
CA ARG A 676 25.90 -32.67 -65.62
C ARG A 676 25.55 -32.23 -67.03
N ARG A 677 26.07 -31.09 -67.46
CA ARG A 677 25.89 -30.59 -68.81
C ARG A 677 27.22 -30.58 -69.54
N SER A 678 27.14 -30.77 -70.85
CA SER A 678 28.33 -30.91 -71.69
C SER A 678 28.14 -30.25 -73.03
N SER A 679 29.21 -29.69 -73.57
CA SER A 679 29.30 -29.28 -74.97
C SER A 679 30.50 -29.93 -75.63
N SER A 680 30.53 -29.89 -76.96
CA SER A 680 31.61 -30.48 -77.76
C SER A 680 32.05 -29.52 -78.85
N ALA A 681 33.36 -29.43 -79.08
CA ALA A 681 33.95 -28.74 -80.23
C ALA A 681 34.69 -29.74 -81.12
N LEU A 682 34.62 -29.54 -82.43
CA LEU A 682 35.30 -30.41 -83.41
C LEU A 682 36.79 -30.09 -83.46
N PHE A 683 37.65 -31.08 -83.31
CA PHE A 683 39.10 -30.94 -83.40
C PHE A 683 39.62 -31.66 -84.64
N THR A 684 40.38 -30.92 -85.46
CA THR A 684 41.13 -31.46 -86.58
C THR A 684 42.61 -31.33 -86.27
N VAL A 685 43.30 -32.45 -86.04
CA VAL A 685 44.74 -32.47 -85.81
C VAL A 685 45.44 -32.86 -87.11
N LEU A 686 46.29 -31.97 -87.62
CA LEU A 686 47.16 -32.22 -88.76
C LEU A 686 48.50 -32.77 -88.29
N VAL A 687 48.98 -33.82 -88.95
CA VAL A 687 50.33 -34.33 -88.75
C VAL A 687 51.28 -33.59 -89.69
N ASP A 688 52.28 -32.92 -89.13
CA ASP A 688 53.32 -32.23 -89.89
C ASP A 688 54.37 -33.24 -90.36
N ASP A 689 54.46 -33.42 -91.69
CA ASP A 689 55.45 -34.24 -92.40
C ASP A 689 56.89 -33.75 -92.12
N VAL A 690 57.76 -34.70 -91.75
CA VAL A 690 59.19 -34.56 -91.58
C VAL A 690 59.87 -35.48 -92.59
N ASN A 691 60.76 -34.92 -93.42
CA ASN A 691 61.52 -35.70 -94.41
C ASN A 691 62.43 -36.79 -93.79
N ASP A 692 61.85 -37.95 -93.48
CA ASP A 692 62.46 -39.14 -92.88
C ASP A 692 62.54 -40.31 -93.88
N ASN A 693 61.80 -40.21 -94.98
CA ASN A 693 61.77 -41.16 -96.09
C ASN A 693 62.76 -40.73 -97.20
N PRO A 694 63.91 -41.43 -97.38
CA PRO A 694 64.86 -41.09 -98.43
C PRO A 694 64.25 -41.35 -99.83
N PRO A 695 64.57 -40.52 -100.84
CA PRO A 695 64.03 -40.73 -102.19
C PRO A 695 64.51 -42.07 -102.75
N THR A 696 63.56 -42.89 -103.20
CA THR A 696 63.86 -44.17 -103.86
C THR A 696 63.82 -44.00 -105.37
N PHE A 697 64.80 -44.57 -106.05
CA PHE A 697 64.71 -44.75 -107.50
C PHE A 697 63.57 -45.72 -107.84
N GLU A 698 62.67 -45.34 -108.76
CA GLU A 698 61.60 -46.23 -109.27
C GLU A 698 62.15 -47.54 -109.86
N HIS A 699 63.40 -47.52 -110.35
CA HIS A 699 64.05 -48.67 -110.98
C HIS A 699 65.47 -48.87 -110.45
N TYR A 700 65.88 -50.13 -110.24
CA TYR A 700 67.25 -50.51 -109.85
C TYR A 700 68.29 -50.15 -110.92
N HIS A 701 67.87 -50.08 -112.18
CA HIS A 701 68.71 -49.68 -113.31
C HIS A 701 67.89 -48.79 -114.25
N TYR A 702 68.45 -47.64 -114.61
CA TYR A 702 67.96 -46.84 -115.70
C TYR A 702 68.90 -47.05 -116.90
N ASN A 703 68.40 -47.72 -117.92
CA ASN A 703 69.14 -47.89 -119.17
C ASN A 703 68.73 -46.79 -120.14
N PHE A 704 69.72 -46.04 -120.62
CA PHE A 704 69.55 -45.04 -121.67
C PHE A 704 70.52 -45.34 -122.80
N GLU A 705 70.04 -45.41 -124.04
CA GLU A 705 70.89 -45.47 -125.21
C GLU A 705 71.20 -44.05 -125.70
N VAL A 706 72.49 -43.66 -125.66
CA VAL A 706 72.96 -42.37 -126.19
C VAL A 706 73.67 -42.63 -127.52
N ARG A 707 73.18 -42.04 -128.61
CA ARG A 707 73.80 -42.19 -129.94
C ARG A 707 75.09 -41.36 -130.02
N PHE A 708 76.16 -41.98 -130.52
CA PHE A 708 77.43 -41.30 -130.79
C PHE A 708 77.20 -40.15 -131.80
N ASN A 709 77.51 -38.91 -131.38
CA ASN A 709 77.23 -37.60 -132.03
C ASN A 709 75.91 -36.88 -131.71
N SER A 710 75.18 -37.26 -130.67
CA SER A 710 74.26 -36.30 -130.02
C SER A 710 75.05 -35.42 -129.05
N PRO A 711 74.91 -34.07 -129.10
CA PRO A 711 75.57 -33.17 -128.15
C PRO A 711 75.11 -33.40 -126.71
#